data_AF-A0A812NSA0-F1
#
_entry.id   AF-A0A812NSA0-F1
#
_cell.length_a   1.000
_cell.length_b   1.000
_cell.length_c   1.000
_cell.angle_alpha   90.00
_cell.angle_beta   90.00
_cell.angle_gamma   90.00
#
_symmetry.space_group_name_H-M   'P 1'
#
loop_
_entity.id
_entity.type
_entity.pdbx_description
1 polymer ?
#
loop_
_entity_poly.entity_id
_entity_poly.type
_entity_poly.pdbx_seq_one_letter_code
_entity_poly.pdbx_strand_id
1 'polypeptide(L)'
;IDGKHYLAVANFYNDASHNIDSKIYQWDGSSFAEFQSLATHGAVDWESFVIDGTHYLVVANRNNDASHNIDSKIYKWDGSLFAEFQSLATHGAFDWESFVIDGTHYLVVANHYNDASSNIDSKIYQWDGSSFAEFQSLATHGAVDWESFVIDGTHYLVVANHYNDASSNIDSKIYKWDGSSFAEFQSLATHGAHGWESFVIDGTQYLAVENAFNDASRNIDSKIYRWDGSSFAEFQSLATHGAHGWESFVIDGMHYLAVANYYNDASHNIDSKIYQWDGSSFAEFQSLATHGAHGWESFVIDGTHYLVVANYFDDRFSSWSISGQRLASQLSRPKFLGVPTRIRLIRRSTYVLALNMILESGLLYVTEAYQRSALIGFSNDCGSGILQPVLAENCPSETATLELPECQSGLGQGELCEADFEAAGANCPFKTELDNCGKFDIYTMETPRCTDIGCFPLATGLWFFSLLSLGLTIAWTAAFYTRAMQNRLVLQKQLWRWRACVFMTALGILMFIIYMIGFVGGSISVLAQAVLNPLLVLAAWVMALAVVFTPGAAKEANVSKAAAMELPFFNALLAMYLTGDEVEELQKMREPLSTGLRLVEDIPELVIGGLDLFYFGGDAWYAWLGIGCSFTMILFHLFVGILLTCRQSAMSVARRGRQPDTE
;
A
#
# COMPACT_ATOMS: atom_id res chain seq x y z
N ILE A 1 34.08 -2.18 10.38
CA ILE A 1 35.43 -2.47 9.84
C ILE A 1 36.09 -1.14 9.46
N ASP A 2 37.22 -0.79 10.07
CA ASP A 2 38.01 0.43 9.75
C ASP A 2 37.19 1.73 9.69
N GLY A 3 36.32 1.95 10.67
CA GLY A 3 35.46 3.14 10.74
C GLY A 3 34.30 3.15 9.73
N LYS A 4 34.07 2.04 9.01
CA LYS A 4 32.92 1.85 8.13
C LYS A 4 31.97 0.79 8.72
N HIS A 5 30.68 0.99 8.46
CA HIS A 5 29.61 0.10 8.89
C HIS A 5 29.21 -0.85 7.77
N TYR A 6 28.99 -2.11 8.13
CA TYR A 6 28.58 -3.17 7.23
C TYR A 6 27.38 -3.89 7.83
N LEU A 7 26.54 -4.46 6.97
CA LEU A 7 25.38 -5.26 7.35
C LEU A 7 25.37 -6.52 6.50
N ALA A 8 25.49 -7.70 7.12
CA ALA A 8 25.27 -8.97 6.45
C ALA A 8 23.79 -9.32 6.50
N VAL A 9 23.24 -9.86 5.42
CA VAL A 9 21.85 -10.29 5.32
C VAL A 9 21.80 -11.71 4.82
N ALA A 10 21.23 -12.58 5.65
CA ALA A 10 20.98 -13.98 5.33
C ALA A 10 19.82 -14.08 4.33
N ASN A 11 20.08 -14.71 3.19
CA ASN A 11 19.07 -14.95 2.18
C ASN A 11 18.68 -16.43 2.17
N PHE A 12 17.45 -16.72 2.57
CA PHE A 12 16.95 -18.08 2.75
C PHE A 12 16.37 -18.72 1.48
N TYR A 13 15.47 -18.04 0.77
CA TYR A 13 14.75 -18.61 -0.37
C TYR A 13 14.27 -17.51 -1.34
N ASN A 14 14.25 -17.79 -2.65
CA ASN A 14 13.86 -16.82 -3.69
C ASN A 14 12.63 -17.24 -4.53
N ASP A 15 11.72 -18.02 -3.97
CA ASP A 15 10.57 -18.65 -4.66
C ASP A 15 10.94 -19.72 -5.71
N ALA A 16 12.22 -20.04 -5.86
CA ALA A 16 12.69 -21.10 -6.75
C ALA A 16 13.68 -22.06 -6.07
N SER A 17 14.61 -21.54 -5.28
CA SER A 17 15.71 -22.32 -4.70
C SER A 17 16.22 -21.69 -3.40
N HIS A 18 16.75 -22.54 -2.51
CA HIS A 18 17.52 -22.12 -1.33
C HIS A 18 19.00 -21.86 -1.67
N ASN A 19 19.47 -22.27 -2.85
CA ASN A 19 20.84 -22.01 -3.31
C ASN A 19 20.95 -20.59 -3.85
N ILE A 20 21.00 -19.62 -2.95
CA ILE A 20 21.04 -18.20 -3.26
C ILE A 20 22.12 -17.49 -2.49
N ASP A 21 22.66 -16.43 -3.10
CA ASP A 21 23.68 -15.62 -2.46
C ASP A 21 23.08 -14.78 -1.34
N SER A 22 23.76 -14.78 -0.20
CA SER A 22 23.61 -13.77 0.84
C SER A 22 24.37 -12.50 0.48
N LYS A 23 23.95 -11.38 1.05
CA LYS A 23 24.44 -10.05 0.68
C LYS A 23 25.10 -9.37 1.86
N ILE A 24 26.25 -8.76 1.61
CA ILE A 24 26.90 -7.83 2.52
C ILE A 24 26.69 -6.44 1.96
N TYR A 25 26.27 -5.53 2.82
CA TYR A 25 26.05 -4.13 2.52
C TYR A 25 27.03 -3.25 3.27
N GLN A 26 27.33 -2.09 2.70
CA GLN A 26 28.16 -1.07 3.33
C GLN A 26 27.38 0.24 3.42
N TRP A 27 27.50 0.92 4.55
CA TRP A 27 26.93 2.25 4.74
C TRP A 27 27.70 3.31 3.95
N ASP A 28 27.01 4.06 3.09
CA ASP A 28 27.60 5.12 2.25
C ASP A 28 27.48 6.54 2.85
N GLY A 29 26.97 6.65 4.08
CA GLY A 29 26.63 7.91 4.74
C GLY A 29 25.13 8.26 4.66
N SER A 30 24.37 7.60 3.80
CA SER A 30 22.94 7.84 3.62
C SER A 30 22.09 6.57 3.55
N SER A 31 22.66 5.47 3.03
CA SER A 31 21.99 4.19 2.90
C SER A 31 22.99 3.04 2.89
N PHE A 32 22.49 1.82 3.11
CA PHE A 32 23.25 0.59 2.87
C PHE A 32 23.23 0.25 1.37
N ALA A 33 24.40 0.22 0.76
CA ALA A 33 24.62 -0.16 -0.64
C ALA A 33 25.25 -1.57 -0.72
N GLU A 34 24.88 -2.37 -1.73
CA GLU A 34 25.48 -3.71 -1.92
C GLU A 34 26.98 -3.60 -2.06
N PHE A 35 27.69 -4.31 -1.19
CA PHE A 35 29.13 -4.31 -1.10
C PHE A 35 29.70 -5.62 -1.65
N GLN A 36 29.11 -6.76 -1.27
CA GLN A 36 29.56 -8.08 -1.69
C GLN A 36 28.40 -9.08 -1.73
N SER A 37 28.52 -10.06 -2.63
CA SER A 37 27.64 -11.23 -2.74
C SER A 37 28.43 -12.47 -2.35
N LEU A 38 27.89 -13.30 -1.46
CA LEU A 38 28.49 -14.56 -1.02
C LEU A 38 27.54 -15.71 -1.29
N ALA A 39 28.02 -16.74 -2.00
CA ALA A 39 27.21 -17.93 -2.26
C ALA A 39 26.89 -18.64 -0.94
N THR A 40 25.59 -18.86 -0.68
CA THR A 40 25.08 -19.50 0.52
C THR A 40 23.96 -20.48 0.19
N HIS A 41 23.54 -21.26 1.18
CA HIS A 41 22.57 -22.33 1.01
C HIS A 41 21.50 -22.23 2.10
N GLY A 42 20.40 -21.56 1.76
CA GLY A 42 19.29 -21.34 2.68
C GLY A 42 19.80 -20.69 3.96
N ALA A 43 20.55 -19.59 3.82
CA ALA A 43 21.15 -18.92 4.95
C ALA A 43 20.04 -18.39 5.86
N VAL A 44 20.17 -18.66 7.16
CA VAL A 44 19.22 -18.17 8.17
C VAL A 44 19.85 -17.09 9.04
N ASP A 45 21.14 -17.23 9.33
CA ASP A 45 21.87 -16.33 10.21
C ASP A 45 23.30 -16.02 9.71
N TRP A 46 23.80 -14.86 10.13
CA TRP A 46 25.19 -14.44 10.01
C TRP A 46 25.71 -13.91 11.35
N GLU A 47 26.75 -14.57 11.86
CA GLU A 47 27.44 -14.09 13.06
C GLU A 47 28.77 -13.42 12.72
N SER A 48 29.04 -12.29 13.39
CA SER A 48 30.20 -11.44 13.14
C SER A 48 31.14 -11.39 14.34
N PHE A 49 32.44 -11.64 14.09
CA PHE A 49 33.42 -11.67 15.18
C PHE A 49 34.79 -11.18 14.74
N VAL A 50 35.65 -10.89 15.72
CA VAL A 50 36.99 -10.34 15.50
C VAL A 50 38.03 -11.14 16.27
N ILE A 51 39.07 -11.58 15.57
CA ILE A 51 40.24 -12.26 16.15
C ILE A 51 41.47 -11.45 15.79
N ASP A 52 42.22 -11.00 16.79
CA ASP A 52 43.47 -10.23 16.62
C ASP A 52 43.33 -9.04 15.64
N GLY A 53 42.20 -8.33 15.72
CA GLY A 53 41.88 -7.18 14.86
C GLY A 53 41.45 -7.55 13.43
N THR A 54 41.39 -8.84 13.09
CA THR A 54 40.86 -9.30 11.80
C THR A 54 39.38 -9.65 11.94
N HIS A 55 38.56 -9.16 11.00
CA HIS A 55 37.12 -9.40 10.99
C HIS A 55 36.76 -10.71 10.28
N TYR A 56 35.79 -11.41 10.83
CA TYR A 56 35.26 -12.66 10.30
C TYR A 56 33.73 -12.62 10.29
N LEU A 57 33.14 -13.43 9.42
CA LEU A 57 31.71 -13.73 9.38
C LEU A 57 31.54 -15.24 9.30
N VAL A 58 30.58 -15.81 10.02
CA VAL A 58 30.16 -17.21 9.84
C VAL A 58 28.69 -17.24 9.44
N VAL A 59 28.34 -18.07 8.46
CA VAL A 59 26.95 -18.23 8.00
C VAL A 59 26.35 -19.54 8.48
N ALA A 60 25.13 -19.49 9.00
CA ALA A 60 24.29 -20.65 9.24
C ALA A 60 23.61 -21.11 7.93
N ASN A 61 24.22 -22.06 7.23
CA ASN A 61 23.62 -22.68 6.05
C ASN A 61 22.62 -23.77 6.48
N ARG A 62 21.33 -23.59 6.14
CA ARG A 62 20.27 -24.51 6.58
C ARG A 62 19.84 -25.53 5.54
N ASN A 63 19.67 -25.13 4.27
CA ASN A 63 19.07 -25.98 3.25
C ASN A 63 19.61 -25.65 1.85
N ASN A 64 19.99 -26.66 1.07
CA ASN A 64 20.43 -26.51 -0.32
C ASN A 64 19.44 -27.10 -1.35
N ASP A 65 18.15 -27.18 -1.01
CA ASP A 65 17.07 -27.87 -1.73
C ASP A 65 17.14 -29.40 -1.72
N ALA A 66 18.33 -29.99 -1.57
CA ALA A 66 18.54 -31.43 -1.57
C ALA A 66 18.71 -32.03 -0.16
N SER A 67 19.30 -31.27 0.76
CA SER A 67 19.71 -31.75 2.08
C SER A 67 19.85 -30.58 3.08
N HIS A 68 19.66 -30.89 4.36
CA HIS A 68 20.04 -30.02 5.47
C HIS A 68 21.44 -30.34 6.01
N ASN A 69 22.06 -31.44 5.61
CA ASN A 69 23.43 -31.80 5.99
C ASN A 69 24.44 -31.04 5.14
N ILE A 70 24.57 -29.74 5.42
CA ILE A 70 25.39 -28.81 4.66
C ILE A 70 26.34 -28.04 5.58
N ASP A 71 27.54 -27.81 5.07
CA ASP A 71 28.55 -27.08 5.82
C ASP A 71 28.20 -25.60 5.94
N SER A 72 28.40 -25.07 7.14
CA SER A 72 28.50 -23.64 7.39
C SER A 72 29.88 -23.12 6.98
N LYS A 73 29.95 -21.86 6.58
CA LYS A 73 31.17 -21.24 6.03
C LYS A 73 31.61 -20.07 6.89
N ILE A 74 32.90 -20.02 7.19
CA ILE A 74 33.56 -18.86 7.80
C ILE A 74 34.25 -18.10 6.69
N TYR A 75 34.04 -16.79 6.66
CA TYR A 75 34.69 -15.85 5.76
C TYR A 75 35.59 -14.91 6.56
N LYS A 76 36.77 -14.61 6.04
CA LYS A 76 37.77 -13.73 6.63
C LYS A 76 37.93 -12.47 5.79
N TRP A 77 37.97 -11.32 6.45
CA TRP A 77 38.29 -10.05 5.80
C TRP A 77 39.76 -10.03 5.35
N ASP A 78 40.00 -9.80 4.05
CA ASP A 78 41.35 -9.75 3.48
C ASP A 78 41.93 -8.32 3.37
N GLY A 79 41.22 -7.33 3.89
CA GLY A 79 41.51 -5.90 3.72
C GLY A 79 40.66 -5.23 2.64
N SER A 80 40.00 -6.01 1.79
CA SER A 80 39.17 -5.53 0.69
C SER A 80 37.81 -6.21 0.59
N LEU A 81 37.72 -7.53 0.78
CA LEU A 81 36.52 -8.33 0.69
C LEU A 81 36.55 -9.45 1.75
N PHE A 82 35.41 -10.08 1.98
CA PHE A 82 35.32 -11.33 2.72
C PHE A 82 35.62 -12.51 1.81
N ALA A 83 36.65 -13.30 2.13
CA ALA A 83 37.01 -14.52 1.41
C ALA A 83 36.71 -15.76 2.26
N GLU A 84 36.25 -16.85 1.66
CA GLU A 84 36.04 -18.12 2.38
C GLU A 84 37.36 -18.52 3.05
N PHE A 85 37.28 -18.79 4.34
CA PHE A 85 38.40 -19.09 5.21
C PHE A 85 38.34 -20.53 5.71
N GLN A 86 37.16 -21.00 6.10
CA GLN A 86 36.97 -22.34 6.62
C GLN A 86 35.56 -22.87 6.36
N SER A 87 35.43 -24.19 6.22
CA SER A 87 34.17 -24.93 6.16
C SER A 87 34.01 -25.75 7.43
N LEU A 88 32.84 -25.69 8.07
CA LEU A 88 32.50 -26.48 9.25
C LEU A 88 31.28 -27.34 8.97
N ALA A 89 31.38 -28.64 9.24
CA ALA A 89 30.27 -29.57 9.05
C ALA A 89 29.13 -29.24 10.01
N THR A 90 27.94 -28.96 9.47
CA THR A 90 26.75 -28.61 10.23
C THR A 90 25.51 -29.32 9.71
N HIS A 91 24.43 -29.28 10.48
CA HIS A 91 23.19 -30.01 10.21
C HIS A 91 22.00 -29.08 10.35
N GLY A 92 21.59 -28.49 9.22
CA GLY A 92 20.50 -27.52 9.16
C GLY A 92 20.78 -26.36 10.10
N ALA A 93 21.98 -25.77 10.03
CA ALA A 93 22.40 -24.73 10.96
C ALA A 93 21.37 -23.59 10.95
N PHE A 94 20.95 -23.19 12.14
CA PHE A 94 19.97 -22.12 12.30
C PHE A 94 20.62 -20.83 12.81
N ASP A 95 21.63 -20.98 13.66
CA ASP A 95 22.30 -19.89 14.35
C ASP A 95 23.77 -20.24 14.64
N TRP A 96 24.60 -19.21 14.73
CA TRP A 96 25.97 -19.24 15.22
C TRP A 96 26.15 -18.16 16.28
N GLU A 97 26.74 -18.51 17.42
CA GLU A 97 27.04 -17.54 18.46
C GLU A 97 28.55 -17.50 18.74
N SER A 98 29.13 -16.30 18.81
CA SER A 98 30.56 -16.10 19.06
C SER A 98 30.85 -15.58 20.46
N PHE A 99 31.84 -16.17 21.12
CA PHE A 99 32.21 -15.75 22.46
C PHE A 99 33.69 -15.98 22.76
N VAL A 100 34.20 -15.30 23.78
CA VAL A 100 35.61 -15.33 24.18
C VAL A 100 35.73 -15.65 25.66
N ILE A 101 36.54 -16.66 25.99
CA ILE A 101 36.88 -17.05 27.36
C ILE A 101 38.39 -16.93 27.54
N ASP A 102 38.84 -16.10 28.47
CA ASP A 102 40.27 -15.90 28.79
C ASP A 102 41.15 -15.64 27.55
N GLY A 103 40.62 -14.88 26.57
CA GLY A 103 41.31 -14.55 25.31
C GLY A 103 41.28 -15.65 24.24
N THR A 104 40.65 -16.80 24.51
CA THR A 104 40.41 -17.85 23.53
C THR A 104 39.05 -17.68 22.88
N HIS A 105 39.00 -17.72 21.56
CA HIS A 105 37.77 -17.54 20.78
C HIS A 105 37.06 -18.87 20.56
N TYR A 106 35.73 -18.83 20.67
CA TYR A 106 34.85 -19.96 20.45
C TYR A 106 33.68 -19.57 19.54
N LEU A 107 33.13 -20.58 18.88
CA LEU A 107 31.88 -20.50 18.13
C LEU A 107 30.99 -21.67 18.56
N VAL A 108 29.70 -21.44 18.75
CA VAL A 108 28.72 -22.52 18.94
C VAL A 108 27.68 -22.47 17.83
N VAL A 109 27.29 -23.63 17.29
CA VAL A 109 26.25 -23.73 16.25
C VAL A 109 24.99 -24.37 16.80
N ALA A 110 23.84 -23.79 16.46
CA ALA A 110 22.53 -24.41 16.62
C ALA A 110 22.26 -25.37 15.45
N ASN A 111 22.49 -26.67 15.67
CA ASN A 111 22.12 -27.70 14.70
C ASN A 111 20.63 -28.04 14.86
N HIS A 112 19.82 -27.72 13.86
CA HIS A 112 18.37 -27.89 13.93
C HIS A 112 17.88 -29.25 13.38
N TYR A 113 18.34 -29.68 12.20
CA TYR A 113 17.80 -30.87 11.54
C TYR A 113 18.78 -31.49 10.54
N ASN A 114 18.91 -32.83 10.54
CA ASN A 114 19.89 -33.57 9.72
C ASN A 114 19.27 -34.45 8.61
N ASP A 115 18.13 -34.06 8.05
CA ASP A 115 17.30 -34.86 7.11
C ASP A 115 16.61 -36.09 7.70
N ALA A 116 16.89 -36.46 8.96
CA ALA A 116 16.26 -37.60 9.62
C ALA A 116 15.64 -37.25 10.98
N SER A 117 16.27 -36.36 11.75
CA SER A 117 15.90 -36.06 13.14
C SER A 117 16.31 -34.65 13.52
N SER A 118 15.55 -34.06 14.44
CA SER A 118 15.87 -32.80 15.12
C SER A 118 16.62 -33.03 16.44
N ASN A 119 16.68 -34.28 16.92
CA ASN A 119 17.45 -34.65 18.10
C ASN A 119 18.93 -34.81 17.75
N ILE A 120 19.59 -33.67 17.54
CA ILE A 120 20.98 -33.61 17.10
C ILE A 120 21.77 -32.66 17.99
N ASP A 121 23.03 -33.02 18.23
CA ASP A 121 23.91 -32.24 19.08
C ASP A 121 24.33 -30.93 18.38
N SER A 122 24.30 -29.85 19.14
CA SER A 122 25.00 -28.60 18.83
C SER A 122 26.49 -28.75 19.13
N LYS A 123 27.32 -28.01 18.39
CA LYS A 123 28.78 -28.13 18.45
C LYS A 123 29.42 -26.82 18.85
N ILE A 124 30.36 -26.88 19.78
CA ILE A 124 31.26 -25.77 20.13
C ILE A 124 32.59 -26.03 19.44
N TYR A 125 33.12 -25.00 18.79
CA TYR A 125 34.42 -24.98 18.16
C TYR A 125 35.33 -23.99 18.88
N GLN A 126 36.60 -24.34 19.03
CA GLN A 126 37.64 -23.51 19.65
C GLN A 126 38.67 -23.10 18.60
N TRP A 127 39.09 -21.84 18.65
CA TRP A 127 40.19 -21.33 17.83
C TRP A 127 41.54 -21.88 18.32
N ASP A 128 42.27 -22.56 17.43
CA ASP A 128 43.58 -23.15 17.74
C ASP A 128 44.78 -22.23 17.44
N GLY A 129 44.51 -20.97 17.07
CA GLY A 129 45.50 -20.01 16.57
C GLY A 129 45.53 -19.90 15.04
N SER A 130 44.94 -20.86 14.32
CA SER A 130 44.96 -20.92 12.86
C SER A 130 43.63 -21.29 12.22
N SER A 131 42.77 -22.04 12.92
CA SER A 131 41.45 -22.50 12.47
C SER A 131 40.57 -22.83 13.67
N PHE A 132 39.28 -23.03 13.43
CA PHE A 132 38.34 -23.55 14.42
C PHE A 132 38.32 -25.09 14.40
N ALA A 133 38.49 -25.72 15.56
CA ALA A 133 38.37 -27.17 15.73
C ALA A 133 37.24 -27.51 16.70
N GLU A 134 36.54 -28.63 16.50
CA GLU A 134 35.50 -29.08 17.45
C GLU A 134 36.10 -29.25 18.84
N PHE A 135 35.49 -28.57 19.80
CA PHE A 135 35.89 -28.53 21.20
C PHE A 135 34.94 -29.35 22.08
N GLN A 136 33.63 -29.21 21.86
CA GLN A 136 32.62 -29.88 22.66
C GLN A 136 31.33 -30.13 21.86
N SER A 137 30.64 -31.23 22.20
CA SER A 137 29.30 -31.56 21.72
C SER A 137 28.29 -31.40 22.85
N LEU A 138 27.17 -30.74 22.60
CA LEU A 138 26.09 -30.55 23.56
C LEU A 138 24.79 -31.13 23.00
N ALA A 139 24.15 -32.02 23.77
CA ALA A 139 22.88 -32.61 23.38
C ALA A 139 21.79 -31.53 23.31
N THR A 140 21.18 -31.37 22.14
CA THR A 140 20.14 -30.38 21.86
C THR A 140 19.00 -30.98 21.05
N HIS A 141 17.89 -30.25 20.97
CA HIS A 141 16.65 -30.73 20.36
C HIS A 141 16.06 -29.65 19.44
N GLY A 142 16.35 -29.76 18.16
CA GLY A 142 15.97 -28.78 17.16
C GLY A 142 16.47 -27.41 17.57
N ALA A 143 17.77 -27.27 17.86
CA ALA A 143 18.32 -26.01 18.33
C ALA A 143 18.10 -24.94 17.26
N VAL A 144 17.55 -23.80 17.66
CA VAL A 144 17.29 -22.65 16.77
C VAL A 144 18.25 -21.51 17.06
N ASP A 145 18.74 -21.39 18.29
CA ASP A 145 19.48 -20.23 18.76
C ASP A 145 20.36 -20.58 19.97
N TRP A 146 21.51 -19.92 20.04
CA TRP A 146 22.42 -19.88 21.19
C TRP A 146 22.69 -18.45 21.59
N GLU A 147 22.66 -18.17 22.89
CA GLU A 147 22.98 -16.85 23.43
C GLU A 147 24.08 -16.98 24.50
N SER A 148 25.09 -16.11 24.43
CA SER A 148 26.24 -16.13 25.34
C SER A 148 26.23 -14.97 26.32
N PHE A 149 26.51 -15.26 27.59
CA PHE A 149 26.51 -14.22 28.62
C PHE A 149 27.43 -14.51 29.79
N VAL A 150 27.75 -13.46 30.54
CA VAL A 150 28.72 -13.51 31.63
C VAL A 150 28.13 -12.93 32.90
N ILE A 151 28.14 -13.71 33.98
CA ILE A 151 27.72 -13.28 35.33
C ILE A 151 28.93 -13.38 36.25
N ASP A 152 29.34 -12.26 36.83
CA ASP A 152 30.47 -12.18 37.79
C ASP A 152 31.75 -12.88 37.27
N GLY A 153 32.05 -12.72 35.98
CA GLY A 153 33.21 -13.32 35.31
C GLY A 153 33.06 -14.81 34.97
N THR A 154 31.91 -15.43 35.25
CA THR A 154 31.62 -16.79 34.82
C THR A 154 30.81 -16.81 33.53
N HIS A 155 31.25 -17.60 32.56
CA HIS A 155 30.61 -17.72 31.25
C HIS A 155 29.46 -18.73 31.26
N TYR A 156 28.40 -18.39 30.55
CA TYR A 156 27.21 -19.20 30.36
C TYR A 156 26.80 -19.19 28.89
N LEU A 157 26.11 -20.25 28.49
CA LEU A 157 25.42 -20.37 27.21
C LEU A 157 23.99 -20.81 27.48
N VAL A 158 23.01 -20.27 26.75
CA VAL A 158 21.64 -20.78 26.76
C VAL A 158 21.24 -21.18 25.34
N VAL A 159 20.56 -22.32 25.21
CA VAL A 159 20.05 -22.81 23.92
C VAL A 159 18.54 -22.73 23.87
N ALA A 160 18.00 -22.28 22.74
CA ALA A 160 16.59 -22.43 22.39
C ALA A 160 16.35 -23.82 21.79
N ASN A 161 15.81 -24.73 22.59
CA ASN A 161 15.34 -26.03 22.09
C ASN A 161 13.92 -25.88 21.53
N HIS A 162 13.77 -25.98 20.21
CA HIS A 162 12.50 -25.74 19.55
C HIS A 162 11.64 -27.00 19.42
N TYR A 163 12.22 -28.14 19.01
CA TYR A 163 11.44 -29.36 18.71
C TYR A 163 12.29 -30.64 18.80
N ASN A 164 11.72 -31.70 19.41
CA ASN A 164 12.42 -32.97 19.66
C ASN A 164 11.89 -34.17 18.85
N ASP A 165 11.37 -33.95 17.64
CA ASP A 165 10.68 -34.94 16.80
C ASP A 165 9.32 -35.44 17.32
N ALA A 166 8.89 -34.99 18.50
CA ALA A 166 7.59 -35.34 19.07
C ALA A 166 6.80 -34.13 19.58
N SER A 167 7.46 -33.13 20.16
CA SER A 167 6.83 -32.01 20.83
C SER A 167 7.71 -30.76 20.79
N SER A 168 7.07 -29.60 20.77
CA SER A 168 7.68 -28.28 20.93
C SER A 168 7.67 -27.83 22.40
N ASN A 169 6.92 -28.51 23.26
CA ASN A 169 6.90 -28.25 24.70
C ASN A 169 8.10 -28.91 25.39
N ILE A 170 9.29 -28.40 25.08
CA ILE A 170 10.56 -28.92 25.57
C ILE A 170 11.34 -27.85 26.29
N ASP A 171 12.11 -28.28 27.29
CA ASP A 171 12.94 -27.38 28.07
C ASP A 171 14.15 -26.89 27.28
N SER A 172 14.43 -25.61 27.42
CA SER A 172 15.69 -24.98 27.02
C SER A 172 16.72 -25.10 28.15
N LYS A 173 18.00 -25.14 27.78
CA LYS A 173 19.09 -25.47 28.71
C LYS A 173 20.07 -24.32 28.84
N ILE A 174 20.48 -24.03 30.07
CA ILE A 174 21.58 -23.14 30.38
C ILE A 174 22.77 -23.99 30.77
N TYR A 175 23.92 -23.73 30.17
CA TYR A 175 25.20 -24.34 30.46
C TYR A 175 26.13 -23.33 31.12
N LYS A 176 26.94 -23.80 32.05
CA LYS A 176 27.92 -23.00 32.79
C LYS A 176 29.32 -23.52 32.51
N TRP A 177 30.24 -22.61 32.25
CA TRP A 177 31.66 -22.92 32.11
C TRP A 177 32.25 -23.35 33.46
N ASP A 178 32.90 -24.51 33.49
CA ASP A 178 33.53 -25.07 34.70
C ASP A 178 35.05 -24.83 34.77
N GLY A 179 35.61 -24.09 33.82
CA GLY A 179 37.05 -23.89 33.64
C GLY A 179 37.67 -24.77 32.54
N SER A 180 36.94 -25.79 32.07
CA SER A 180 37.42 -26.75 31.07
C SER A 180 36.38 -27.14 30.03
N SER A 181 35.09 -27.08 30.35
CA SER A 181 33.98 -27.39 29.46
C SER A 181 32.70 -26.69 29.92
N PHE A 182 31.66 -26.71 29.09
CA PHE A 182 30.32 -26.28 29.48
C PHE A 182 29.53 -27.46 30.05
N ALA A 183 29.02 -27.32 31.27
CA ALA A 183 28.15 -28.31 31.92
C ALA A 183 26.73 -27.76 32.08
N GLU A 184 25.70 -28.61 31.94
CA GLU A 184 24.32 -28.18 32.18
C GLU A 184 24.19 -27.63 33.61
N PHE A 185 23.66 -26.40 33.69
CA PHE A 185 23.51 -25.64 34.91
C PHE A 185 22.05 -25.52 35.32
N GLN A 186 21.16 -25.27 34.36
CA GLN A 186 19.74 -25.10 34.62
C GLN A 186 18.88 -25.51 33.41
N SER A 187 17.68 -26.00 33.69
CA SER A 187 16.63 -26.31 32.70
C SER A 187 15.47 -25.34 32.90
N LEU A 188 15.00 -24.72 31.82
CA LEU A 188 13.88 -23.79 31.82
C LEU A 188 12.77 -24.30 30.92
N ALA A 189 11.54 -24.35 31.45
CA ALA A 189 10.38 -24.77 30.67
C ALA A 189 10.06 -23.73 29.59
N THR A 190 10.10 -24.18 28.33
CA THR A 190 9.86 -23.36 27.14
C THR A 190 8.90 -24.04 26.17
N HIS A 191 8.40 -23.27 25.20
CA HIS A 191 7.37 -23.71 24.27
C HIS A 191 7.75 -23.31 22.83
N GLY A 192 8.39 -24.24 22.11
CA GLY A 192 8.92 -24.00 20.78
C GLY A 192 9.84 -22.78 20.83
N ALA A 193 10.85 -22.84 21.69
CA ALA A 193 11.75 -21.71 21.89
C ALA A 193 12.40 -21.36 20.56
N HIS A 194 12.23 -20.12 20.09
CA HIS A 194 12.84 -19.65 18.86
C HIS A 194 14.16 -18.93 19.10
N GLY A 195 14.37 -18.41 20.30
CA GLY A 195 15.59 -17.72 20.67
C GLY A 195 15.56 -17.14 22.07
N TRP A 196 16.72 -16.63 22.46
CA TRP A 196 17.01 -16.01 23.73
C TRP A 196 17.69 -14.66 23.51
N GLU A 197 17.36 -13.71 24.37
CA GLU A 197 18.04 -12.41 24.43
C GLU A 197 18.57 -12.18 25.84
N SER A 198 19.88 -11.94 25.94
CA SER A 198 20.57 -11.63 27.19
C SER A 198 20.75 -10.14 27.42
N PHE A 199 20.35 -9.64 28.59
CA PHE A 199 20.54 -8.22 28.93
C PHE A 199 20.72 -7.96 30.42
N VAL A 200 21.35 -6.82 30.74
CA VAL A 200 21.64 -6.40 32.11
C VAL A 200 20.95 -5.09 32.43
N ILE A 201 20.23 -5.05 33.56
CA ILE A 201 19.63 -3.83 34.12
C ILE A 201 20.16 -3.66 35.53
N ASP A 202 20.77 -2.51 35.82
CA ASP A 202 21.33 -2.16 37.14
C ASP A 202 22.22 -3.26 37.75
N GLY A 203 23.04 -3.92 36.90
CA GLY A 203 23.96 -4.99 37.29
C GLY A 203 23.30 -6.36 37.52
N THR A 204 22.00 -6.50 37.28
CA THR A 204 21.29 -7.77 37.35
C THR A 204 21.11 -8.34 35.95
N GLN A 205 21.46 -9.62 35.75
CA GLN A 205 21.28 -10.35 34.50
C GLN A 205 19.83 -10.81 34.32
N TYR A 206 19.33 -10.64 33.11
CA TYR A 206 18.02 -11.12 32.64
C TYR A 206 18.17 -11.93 31.36
N LEU A 207 17.20 -12.81 31.11
CA LEU A 207 17.07 -13.57 29.87
C LEU A 207 15.62 -13.48 29.41
N ALA A 208 15.36 -13.07 28.17
CA ALA A 208 14.05 -13.18 27.55
C ALA A 208 14.03 -14.38 26.60
N VAL A 209 12.99 -15.20 26.64
CA VAL A 209 12.78 -16.29 25.68
C VAL A 209 11.67 -15.95 24.72
N GLU A 210 11.84 -16.28 23.45
CA GLU A 210 10.75 -16.32 22.49
C GLU A 210 10.02 -17.66 22.52
N ASN A 211 8.84 -17.70 23.12
CA ASN A 211 7.98 -18.86 22.99
C ASN A 211 7.17 -18.76 21.69
N ALA A 212 7.48 -19.60 20.71
CA ALA A 212 6.83 -19.54 19.39
C ALA A 212 5.60 -20.46 19.28
N PHE A 213 5.66 -21.69 19.82
CA PHE A 213 4.59 -22.67 19.61
C PHE A 213 4.55 -23.76 20.71
N ASN A 214 3.37 -24.03 21.26
CA ASN A 214 3.18 -25.01 22.34
C ASN A 214 2.46 -26.31 21.92
N ASP A 215 2.66 -26.76 20.68
CA ASP A 215 1.94 -27.88 20.03
C ASP A 215 0.45 -27.65 19.76
N ALA A 216 -0.14 -26.56 20.27
CA ALA A 216 -1.55 -26.24 20.07
C ALA A 216 -1.78 -24.84 19.48
N SER A 217 -1.02 -23.85 19.93
CA SER A 217 -1.18 -22.45 19.56
C SER A 217 0.14 -21.69 19.59
N ARG A 218 0.21 -20.61 18.81
CA ARG A 218 1.27 -19.60 18.84
C ARG A 218 0.90 -18.37 19.65
N ASN A 219 -0.34 -18.27 20.13
CA ASN A 219 -0.78 -17.22 21.04
C ASN A 219 -0.36 -17.60 22.47
N ILE A 220 0.95 -17.55 22.72
CA ILE A 220 1.56 -17.94 23.97
C ILE A 220 2.46 -16.83 24.47
N ASP A 221 2.50 -16.67 25.79
CA ASP A 221 3.34 -15.67 26.41
C ASP A 221 4.82 -16.06 26.32
N SER A 222 5.64 -15.06 26.06
CA SER A 222 7.08 -15.13 26.19
C SER A 222 7.48 -14.70 27.59
N LYS A 223 8.57 -15.26 28.11
CA LYS A 223 8.97 -15.10 29.51
C LYS A 223 10.27 -14.35 29.62
N ILE A 224 10.38 -13.53 30.65
CA ILE A 224 11.61 -12.90 31.09
C ILE A 224 11.99 -13.56 32.41
N TYR A 225 13.24 -14.01 32.50
CA TYR A 225 13.84 -14.57 33.69
C TYR A 225 14.84 -13.58 34.27
N ARG A 226 14.97 -13.56 35.59
CA ARG A 226 15.93 -12.72 36.32
C ARG A 226 16.86 -13.61 37.14
N TRP A 227 18.14 -13.29 37.11
CA TRP A 227 19.13 -13.90 37.99
C TRP A 227 18.86 -13.55 39.45
N ASP A 228 18.79 -14.55 40.32
CA ASP A 228 18.54 -14.37 41.77
C ASP A 228 19.82 -14.46 42.64
N GLY A 229 20.98 -14.59 42.01
CA GLY A 229 22.28 -14.85 42.66
C GLY A 229 22.70 -16.31 42.59
N SER A 230 21.78 -17.23 42.26
CA SER A 230 22.05 -18.67 42.22
C SER A 230 21.43 -19.38 41.02
N SER A 231 20.34 -18.87 40.47
CA SER A 231 19.61 -19.43 39.34
C SER A 231 18.79 -18.34 38.64
N PHE A 232 18.24 -18.66 37.47
CA PHE A 232 17.25 -17.84 36.80
C PHE A 232 15.84 -18.19 37.28
N ALA A 233 15.11 -17.20 37.78
CA ALA A 233 13.71 -17.34 38.16
C ALA A 233 12.83 -16.52 37.21
N GLU A 234 11.63 -17.02 36.89
CA GLU A 234 10.66 -16.26 36.09
C GLU A 234 10.38 -14.92 36.77
N PHE A 235 10.56 -13.85 36.02
CA PHE A 235 10.42 -12.48 36.47
C PHE A 235 9.16 -11.83 35.92
N GLN A 236 8.88 -12.04 34.63
CA GLN A 236 7.74 -11.45 33.96
C GLN A 236 7.26 -12.35 32.81
N SER A 237 5.95 -12.33 32.55
CA SER A 237 5.32 -12.95 31.38
C SER A 237 4.73 -11.85 30.51
N LEU A 238 5.01 -11.89 29.21
CA LEU A 238 4.55 -10.90 28.23
C LEU A 238 3.76 -11.60 27.14
N ALA A 239 2.57 -11.09 26.83
CA ALA A 239 1.74 -11.62 25.77
C ALA A 239 2.43 -11.46 24.40
N THR A 240 2.66 -12.58 23.73
CA THR A 240 3.31 -12.65 22.42
C THR A 240 2.55 -13.57 21.47
N HIS A 241 2.88 -13.49 20.19
CA HIS A 241 2.18 -14.20 19.13
C HIS A 241 3.17 -14.81 18.14
N GLY A 242 3.57 -16.06 18.40
CA GLY A 242 4.64 -16.72 17.68
C GLY A 242 5.89 -15.85 17.72
N ALA A 243 6.45 -15.61 18.90
CA ALA A 243 7.64 -14.77 19.01
C ALA A 243 8.81 -15.43 18.27
N HIS A 244 9.53 -14.65 17.45
CA HIS A 244 10.67 -15.14 16.66
C HIS A 244 11.96 -14.34 16.90
N GLY A 245 11.89 -13.23 17.62
CA GLY A 245 13.09 -12.50 18.04
C GLY A 245 12.78 -11.46 19.11
N TRP A 246 13.56 -11.46 20.18
CA TRP A 246 13.73 -10.35 21.08
C TRP A 246 14.92 -9.49 20.63
N GLU A 247 14.97 -8.25 21.10
CA GLU A 247 16.14 -7.37 20.96
C GLU A 247 16.13 -6.41 22.14
N SER A 248 17.20 -6.40 22.95
CA SER A 248 17.36 -5.45 24.04
C SER A 248 18.20 -4.26 23.59
N PHE A 249 17.78 -3.05 23.99
CA PHE A 249 18.54 -1.86 23.62
C PHE A 249 18.36 -0.73 24.64
N VAL A 250 19.37 0.14 24.70
CA VAL A 250 19.42 1.26 25.65
C VAL A 250 19.53 2.57 24.89
N ILE A 251 18.64 3.51 25.21
CA ILE A 251 18.64 4.86 24.64
C ILE A 251 18.56 5.86 25.78
N ASP A 252 19.53 6.78 25.86
CA ASP A 252 19.61 7.80 26.90
C ASP A 252 19.49 7.25 28.34
N GLY A 253 20.02 6.03 28.57
CA GLY A 253 19.96 5.34 29.86
C GLY A 253 18.63 4.64 30.15
N MET A 254 17.66 4.67 29.24
CA MET A 254 16.40 3.94 29.35
C MET A 254 16.52 2.59 28.63
N HIS A 255 16.09 1.52 29.31
CA HIS A 255 16.10 0.16 28.77
C HIS A 255 14.80 -0.15 28.02
N TYR A 256 14.95 -0.77 26.86
CA TYR A 256 13.86 -1.21 26.00
C TYR A 256 14.05 -2.66 25.60
N LEU A 257 12.93 -3.30 25.24
CA LEU A 257 12.90 -4.66 24.73
C LEU A 257 11.87 -4.74 23.59
N ALA A 258 12.27 -5.15 22.40
CA ALA A 258 11.38 -5.30 21.24
C ALA A 258 11.11 -6.78 20.94
N VAL A 259 9.85 -7.17 20.72
CA VAL A 259 9.48 -8.52 20.25
C VAL A 259 9.01 -8.50 18.82
N ALA A 260 9.50 -9.44 18.02
CA ALA A 260 9.01 -9.78 16.71
C ALA A 260 7.86 -10.79 16.83
N ASN A 261 6.63 -10.32 16.64
CA ASN A 261 5.46 -11.19 16.56
C ASN A 261 5.31 -11.72 15.13
N TYR A 262 5.49 -13.02 14.94
CA TYR A 262 5.48 -13.64 13.62
C TYR A 262 4.09 -14.10 13.16
N TYR A 263 3.34 -14.84 14.00
CA TYR A 263 2.06 -15.43 13.61
C TYR A 263 1.15 -15.72 14.81
N ASN A 264 -0.13 -15.33 14.72
CA ASN A 264 -1.12 -15.51 15.79
C ASN A 264 -2.14 -16.63 15.54
N ASP A 265 -1.76 -17.67 14.80
CA ASP A 265 -2.64 -18.77 14.31
C ASP A 265 -3.74 -18.35 13.32
N ALA A 266 -3.83 -17.06 12.97
CA ALA A 266 -4.79 -16.56 11.99
C ALA A 266 -4.13 -15.70 10.89
N SER A 267 -3.18 -14.85 11.26
CA SER A 267 -2.53 -13.90 10.34
C SER A 267 -1.09 -13.60 10.73
N HIS A 268 -0.27 -13.29 9.73
CA HIS A 268 1.06 -12.68 9.90
C HIS A 268 0.98 -11.16 10.02
N ASN A 269 -0.17 -10.54 9.75
CA ASN A 269 -0.36 -9.09 9.86
C ASN A 269 -0.66 -8.72 11.31
N ILE A 270 0.35 -8.86 12.15
CA ILE A 270 0.25 -8.63 13.59
C ILE A 270 1.29 -7.61 14.03
N ASP A 271 0.89 -6.77 14.97
CA ASP A 271 1.78 -5.77 15.50
C ASP A 271 2.86 -6.42 16.38
N SER A 272 4.10 -6.01 16.16
CA SER A 272 5.20 -6.22 17.07
C SER A 272 5.21 -5.15 18.17
N LYS A 273 5.79 -5.48 19.32
CA LYS A 273 5.73 -4.62 20.51
C LYS A 273 7.11 -4.17 20.93
N ILE A 274 7.20 -2.93 21.40
CA ILE A 274 8.34 -2.40 22.13
C ILE A 274 7.89 -2.15 23.55
N TYR A 275 8.63 -2.67 24.50
CA TYR A 275 8.44 -2.46 25.92
C TYR A 275 9.53 -1.53 26.45
N GLN A 276 9.19 -0.74 27.47
CA GLN A 276 10.14 0.12 28.18
C GLN A 276 10.17 -0.31 29.64
N TRP A 277 11.37 -0.34 30.22
CA TRP A 277 11.57 -0.56 31.64
C TRP A 277 11.06 0.63 32.46
N ASP A 278 10.17 0.37 33.42
CA ASP A 278 9.59 1.41 34.29
C ASP A 278 10.29 1.55 35.65
N GLY A 279 11.39 0.81 35.86
CA GLY A 279 12.09 0.70 37.13
C GLY A 279 11.76 -0.58 37.91
N SER A 280 10.70 -1.30 37.53
CA SER A 280 10.23 -2.50 38.21
C SER A 280 9.80 -3.63 37.28
N SER A 281 9.36 -3.30 36.06
CA SER A 281 8.90 -4.24 35.04
C SER A 281 8.99 -3.62 33.64
N PHE A 282 8.84 -4.44 32.61
CA PHE A 282 8.64 -3.97 31.25
C PHE A 282 7.17 -3.67 30.98
N ALA A 283 6.86 -2.43 30.62
CA ALA A 283 5.53 -2.00 30.21
C ALA A 283 5.49 -1.74 28.70
N GLU A 284 4.37 -2.02 28.03
CA GLU A 284 4.23 -1.71 26.60
C GLU A 284 4.43 -0.20 26.38
N PHE A 285 5.44 0.12 25.58
CA PHE A 285 5.77 1.48 25.20
C PHE A 285 5.18 1.81 23.83
N GLN A 286 5.25 0.87 22.88
CA GLN A 286 4.75 1.07 21.53
C GLN A 286 4.32 -0.24 20.85
N SER A 287 3.35 -0.10 19.94
CA SER A 287 2.91 -1.12 18.98
C SER A 287 3.33 -0.70 17.56
N LEU A 288 3.92 -1.62 16.80
CA LEU A 288 4.40 -1.39 15.44
C LEU A 288 3.77 -2.40 14.50
N ALA A 289 3.10 -1.90 13.45
CA ALA A 289 2.54 -2.76 12.42
C ALA A 289 3.65 -3.50 11.67
N THR A 290 3.68 -4.82 11.83
CA THR A 290 4.61 -5.75 11.19
C THR A 290 3.86 -6.85 10.44
N HIS A 291 4.58 -7.55 9.57
CA HIS A 291 4.01 -8.56 8.67
C HIS A 291 4.91 -9.81 8.70
N GLY A 292 4.67 -10.67 9.70
CA GLY A 292 5.52 -11.79 10.03
C GLY A 292 6.91 -11.32 10.42
N ALA A 293 6.99 -10.49 11.47
CA ALA A 293 8.28 -10.06 12.00
C ALA A 293 9.08 -11.29 12.44
N HIS A 294 10.31 -11.41 11.96
CA HIS A 294 11.18 -12.54 12.23
C HIS A 294 12.32 -12.19 13.20
N GLY A 295 12.74 -10.93 13.24
CA GLY A 295 13.83 -10.50 14.11
C GLY A 295 13.94 -8.98 14.16
N TRP A 296 14.57 -8.50 15.22
CA TRP A 296 14.94 -7.11 15.43
C TRP A 296 16.46 -7.01 15.48
N GLU A 297 16.97 -5.82 15.22
CA GLU A 297 18.39 -5.52 15.43
C GLU A 297 18.51 -4.03 15.76
N SER A 298 19.30 -3.69 16.79
CA SER A 298 19.55 -2.32 17.18
C SER A 298 21.00 -1.92 16.98
N PHE A 299 21.23 -0.72 16.42
CA PHE A 299 22.59 -0.23 16.23
C PHE A 299 22.65 1.30 16.21
N VAL A 300 23.86 1.83 16.41
CA VAL A 300 24.11 3.27 16.41
C VAL A 300 25.09 3.64 15.30
N ILE A 301 24.69 4.58 14.45
CA ILE A 301 25.56 5.19 13.42
C ILE A 301 25.58 6.69 13.65
N ASP A 302 26.78 7.26 13.79
CA ASP A 302 27.00 8.70 13.98
C ASP A 302 26.12 9.33 15.10
N GLY A 303 25.93 8.59 16.20
CA GLY A 303 25.11 9.00 17.34
C GLY A 303 23.59 8.90 17.15
N THR A 304 23.14 8.39 16.01
CA THR A 304 21.72 8.10 15.75
C THR A 304 21.42 6.64 16.04
N HIS A 305 20.41 6.39 16.87
CA HIS A 305 19.91 5.04 17.15
C HIS A 305 18.99 4.57 16.03
N TYR A 306 19.26 3.37 15.55
CA TYR A 306 18.46 2.64 14.58
C TYR A 306 17.92 1.38 15.24
N LEU A 307 16.66 1.08 14.94
CA LEU A 307 16.04 -0.21 15.21
C LEU A 307 15.48 -0.70 13.88
N VAL A 308 15.87 -1.90 13.47
CA VAL A 308 15.42 -2.51 12.21
C VAL A 308 14.65 -3.79 12.49
N VAL A 309 13.66 -4.09 11.65
CA VAL A 309 12.88 -5.34 11.72
C VAL A 309 12.90 -6.06 10.39
N ALA A 310 13.18 -7.35 10.44
CA ALA A 310 13.01 -8.28 9.33
C ALA A 310 11.55 -8.73 9.26
N ASN A 311 10.87 -8.49 8.14
CA ASN A 311 9.50 -8.98 7.90
C ASN A 311 9.55 -10.07 6.83
N TYR A 312 9.03 -11.26 7.15
CA TYR A 312 9.10 -12.42 6.27
C TYR A 312 8.12 -12.34 5.09
N PHE A 313 6.95 -11.72 5.29
CA PHE A 313 5.88 -11.65 4.27
C PHE A 313 5.72 -10.26 3.64
N ASP A 314 6.73 -9.42 3.83
CA ASP A 314 6.77 -8.07 3.29
C ASP A 314 8.19 -7.76 2.86
N ASP A 315 8.40 -7.44 1.57
CA ASP A 315 9.71 -7.06 1.00
C ASP A 315 10.28 -5.74 1.58
N ARG A 316 9.81 -5.31 2.76
CA ARG A 316 10.16 -4.06 3.44
C ARG A 316 11.01 -4.35 4.68
N PHE A 317 12.30 -4.14 4.55
CA PHE A 317 13.12 -3.67 5.68
C PHE A 317 12.52 -2.34 6.16
N SER A 318 12.02 -2.32 7.39
CA SER A 318 11.59 -1.08 8.04
C SER A 318 12.67 -0.70 9.03
N SER A 319 13.49 0.29 8.67
CA SER A 319 14.40 0.93 9.60
C SER A 319 13.69 2.12 10.24
N TRP A 320 13.91 2.29 11.53
CA TRP A 320 13.36 3.41 12.25
C TRP A 320 14.48 4.18 12.96
N SER A 321 14.49 5.50 12.77
CA SER A 321 15.35 6.38 13.55
C SER A 321 14.63 6.75 14.84
N ILE A 322 15.29 6.49 15.98
CA ILE A 322 14.80 6.90 17.29
C ILE A 322 15.54 8.18 17.67
N SER A 323 14.94 9.34 17.38
CA SER A 323 15.35 10.61 17.99
C SER A 323 14.42 10.91 19.15
N GLY A 324 14.98 11.10 20.35
CA GLY A 324 14.30 11.36 21.62
C GLY A 324 12.83 11.79 21.52
N GLN A 325 11.95 10.91 21.99
CA GLN A 325 10.48 10.98 21.96
C GLN A 325 9.84 10.93 20.55
N ARG A 326 9.33 9.73 20.22
CA ARG A 326 8.64 9.28 18.99
C ARG A 326 9.56 8.84 17.84
N LEU A 327 9.40 7.57 17.47
CA LEU A 327 9.82 6.98 16.20
C LEU A 327 9.27 7.83 15.04
N ALA A 328 10.14 8.60 14.38
CA ALA A 328 9.83 9.24 13.11
C ALA A 328 10.09 8.20 12.01
N SER A 329 9.04 7.84 11.25
CA SER A 329 9.22 7.04 10.03
C SER A 329 9.96 7.88 8.99
N GLN A 330 11.30 7.79 8.99
CA GLN A 330 12.11 8.32 7.90
C GLN A 330 12.39 7.21 6.89
N LEU A 331 11.75 7.39 5.73
CA LEU A 331 12.14 6.86 4.42
C LEU A 331 12.07 5.34 4.19
N SER A 332 11.22 5.01 3.23
CA SER A 332 11.25 3.80 2.43
C SER A 332 12.60 3.59 1.73
N ARG A 333 13.10 2.35 1.83
CA ARG A 333 14.20 1.70 1.07
C ARG A 333 15.63 2.17 1.38
N PRO A 334 16.55 1.28 1.82
CA PRO A 334 17.80 1.11 1.09
C PRO A 334 17.42 0.66 -0.32
N LYS A 335 17.90 1.34 -1.36
CA LYS A 335 17.66 0.90 -2.75
C LYS A 335 18.39 -0.43 -2.99
N PHE A 336 17.73 -1.55 -2.70
CA PHE A 336 18.06 -2.84 -3.31
C PHE A 336 17.51 -2.89 -4.73
N LEU A 337 18.39 -3.18 -5.68
CA LEU A 337 18.11 -3.29 -7.12
C LEU A 337 18.51 -4.71 -7.56
N GLY A 338 17.52 -5.46 -8.05
CA GLY A 338 17.63 -6.81 -8.63
C GLY A 338 16.98 -7.86 -7.71
N VAL A 339 15.95 -8.63 -8.06
CA VAL A 339 15.42 -9.18 -9.32
C VAL A 339 13.88 -9.33 -9.17
N PRO A 340 13.06 -9.37 -10.25
CA PRO A 340 11.69 -8.89 -10.20
C PRO A 340 10.65 -10.00 -10.03
N THR A 341 9.80 -9.89 -9.00
CA THR A 341 8.50 -10.56 -9.01
C THR A 341 7.42 -9.73 -8.31
N ARG A 342 6.46 -9.31 -9.15
CA ARG A 342 5.04 -9.03 -8.89
C ARG A 342 4.58 -7.69 -8.28
N ILE A 343 3.75 -7.05 -9.11
CA ILE A 343 2.39 -6.56 -8.81
C ILE A 343 2.28 -5.71 -7.54
N ARG A 344 2.51 -4.41 -7.69
CA ARG A 344 1.99 -3.42 -6.75
C ARG A 344 0.53 -3.12 -7.09
N LEU A 345 -0.40 -3.61 -6.27
CA LEU A 345 -1.70 -2.94 -6.12
C LEU A 345 -1.43 -1.62 -5.39
N ILE A 346 -1.47 -0.52 -6.12
CA ILE A 346 -1.01 0.76 -5.60
C ILE A 346 -2.16 1.46 -4.85
N ARG A 347 -1.85 2.04 -3.68
CA ARG A 347 -2.53 3.20 -3.03
C ARG A 347 -2.56 4.46 -3.94
N ARG A 348 -2.67 4.32 -5.28
CA ARG A 348 -2.66 5.40 -6.29
C ARG A 348 -4.06 5.72 -6.84
N SER A 349 -5.12 5.03 -6.41
CA SER A 349 -6.45 5.32 -6.94
C SER A 349 -6.92 6.74 -6.61
N THR A 350 -6.49 7.33 -5.50
CA THR A 350 -6.98 8.65 -5.06
C THR A 350 -6.63 9.82 -5.98
N TYR A 351 -5.51 9.79 -6.71
CA TYR A 351 -5.12 10.89 -7.61
C TYR A 351 -5.85 10.86 -8.96
N VAL A 352 -6.15 9.65 -9.45
CA VAL A 352 -6.93 9.44 -10.69
C VAL A 352 -8.42 9.62 -10.41
N LEU A 353 -8.89 9.14 -9.25
CA LEU A 353 -10.24 9.39 -8.74
C LEU A 353 -10.49 10.89 -8.56
N ALA A 354 -9.52 11.66 -8.05
CA ALA A 354 -9.65 13.10 -7.87
C ALA A 354 -9.71 13.88 -9.21
N LEU A 355 -8.96 13.46 -10.24
CA LEU A 355 -9.04 14.10 -11.56
C LEU A 355 -10.37 13.78 -12.27
N ASN A 356 -10.90 12.56 -12.10
CA ASN A 356 -12.22 12.18 -12.60
C ASN A 356 -13.37 12.85 -11.85
N MET A 357 -13.29 13.04 -10.52
CA MET A 357 -14.29 13.79 -9.76
C MET A 357 -14.40 15.26 -10.23
N ILE A 358 -13.31 15.85 -10.75
CA ILE A 358 -13.29 17.20 -11.32
C ILE A 358 -13.94 17.24 -12.72
N LEU A 359 -13.78 16.18 -13.52
CA LEU A 359 -14.41 16.06 -14.83
C LEU A 359 -15.90 15.72 -14.74
N GLU A 360 -16.28 14.80 -13.84
CA GLU A 360 -17.66 14.39 -13.58
C GLU A 360 -18.50 15.53 -13.00
N SER A 361 -17.95 16.33 -12.08
CA SER A 361 -18.64 17.53 -11.56
C SER A 361 -18.86 18.60 -12.64
N GLY A 362 -18.00 18.67 -13.65
CA GLY A 362 -18.20 19.52 -14.83
C GLY A 362 -19.30 19.01 -15.77
N LEU A 363 -19.36 17.69 -16.00
CA LEU A 363 -20.35 17.07 -16.89
C LEU A 363 -21.76 17.07 -16.28
N LEU A 364 -21.89 16.77 -14.99
CA LEU A 364 -23.12 16.90 -14.19
C LEU A 364 -23.65 18.33 -14.18
N TYR A 365 -22.75 19.32 -14.13
CA TYR A 365 -23.12 20.73 -14.20
C TYR A 365 -23.67 21.14 -15.58
N VAL A 366 -23.10 20.59 -16.66
CA VAL A 366 -23.59 20.83 -18.02
C VAL A 366 -24.94 20.15 -18.26
N THR A 367 -25.16 18.94 -17.73
CA THR A 367 -26.46 18.25 -17.80
C THR A 367 -27.53 18.95 -16.96
N GLU A 368 -27.20 19.44 -15.75
CA GLU A 368 -28.14 20.21 -14.92
C GLU A 368 -28.48 21.58 -15.54
N ALA A 369 -27.49 22.28 -16.10
CA ALA A 369 -27.70 23.55 -16.81
C ALA A 369 -28.52 23.35 -18.10
N TYR A 370 -28.30 22.25 -18.82
CA TYR A 370 -29.10 21.87 -19.98
C TYR A 370 -30.54 21.50 -19.57
N GLN A 371 -30.74 20.69 -18.53
CA GLN A 371 -32.07 20.38 -17.98
C GLN A 371 -32.83 21.64 -17.56
N ARG A 372 -32.16 22.60 -16.90
CA ARG A 372 -32.74 23.91 -16.56
C ARG A 372 -33.05 24.75 -17.79
N SER A 373 -32.23 24.69 -18.84
CA SER A 373 -32.48 25.41 -20.10
C SER A 373 -33.62 24.78 -20.93
N ALA A 374 -33.76 23.45 -20.90
CA ALA A 374 -34.88 22.73 -21.49
C ALA A 374 -36.19 23.05 -20.75
N LEU A 375 -36.16 23.07 -19.41
CA LEU A 375 -37.28 23.51 -18.57
C LEU A 375 -37.71 24.97 -18.82
N ILE A 376 -36.76 25.88 -19.07
CA ILE A 376 -37.05 27.30 -19.36
C ILE A 376 -37.46 27.52 -20.82
N GLY A 377 -36.91 26.75 -21.77
CA GLY A 377 -37.31 26.77 -23.18
C GLY A 377 -38.72 26.24 -23.40
N PHE A 378 -39.15 25.26 -22.61
CA PHE A 378 -40.51 24.69 -22.61
C PHE A 378 -41.61 25.70 -22.24
N SER A 379 -41.27 26.76 -21.50
CA SER A 379 -42.27 27.73 -20.98
C SER A 379 -42.78 28.72 -22.03
N ASN A 380 -42.15 28.84 -23.19
CA ASN A 380 -42.48 29.92 -24.14
C ASN A 380 -43.41 29.49 -25.29
N ASP A 381 -43.56 28.19 -25.57
CA ASP A 381 -44.31 27.71 -26.74
C ASP A 381 -45.76 27.29 -26.44
N CYS A 382 -46.17 27.11 -25.17
CA CYS A 382 -47.54 26.69 -24.78
C CYS A 382 -48.28 27.68 -23.85
N GLY A 383 -47.70 28.84 -23.57
CA GLY A 383 -48.09 29.62 -22.39
C GLY A 383 -47.62 28.93 -21.11
N SER A 384 -47.77 29.57 -19.96
CA SER A 384 -47.11 29.23 -18.69
C SER A 384 -47.52 27.89 -18.02
N GLY A 385 -47.95 26.86 -18.76
CA GLY A 385 -48.45 25.58 -18.24
C GLY A 385 -48.01 24.35 -19.04
N ILE A 386 -48.32 23.17 -18.50
CA ILE A 386 -48.07 21.83 -19.07
C ILE A 386 -49.42 21.12 -19.24
N LEU A 387 -49.62 20.44 -20.37
CA LEU A 387 -50.81 19.63 -20.63
C LEU A 387 -50.66 18.25 -19.95
N GLN A 388 -51.57 17.92 -19.05
CA GLN A 388 -51.67 16.60 -18.43
C GLN A 388 -52.89 15.84 -18.94
N PRO A 389 -52.77 14.53 -19.26
CA PRO A 389 -53.92 13.78 -19.72
C PRO A 389 -54.93 13.54 -18.60
N VAL A 390 -56.21 13.73 -18.90
CA VAL A 390 -57.30 13.53 -17.96
C VAL A 390 -57.53 12.03 -17.71
N LEU A 391 -57.81 11.65 -16.46
CA LEU A 391 -58.18 10.27 -16.14
C LEU A 391 -59.57 9.94 -16.69
N ALA A 392 -59.77 8.71 -17.16
CA ALA A 392 -61.03 8.24 -17.75
C ALA A 392 -62.29 8.53 -16.89
N GLU A 393 -62.13 8.52 -15.57
CA GLU A 393 -63.18 8.81 -14.58
C GLU A 393 -63.58 10.29 -14.49
N ASN A 394 -62.70 11.19 -14.92
CA ASN A 394 -62.88 12.65 -14.91
C ASN A 394 -63.16 13.21 -16.31
N CYS A 395 -63.42 12.33 -17.28
CA CYS A 395 -63.75 12.73 -18.63
C CYS A 395 -65.07 13.48 -18.69
N PRO A 396 -65.12 14.62 -19.41
CA PRO A 396 -66.38 15.28 -19.68
C PRO A 396 -67.31 14.36 -20.50
N SER A 397 -68.62 14.59 -20.41
CA SER A 397 -69.59 13.89 -21.27
C SER A 397 -69.30 14.18 -22.74
N GLU A 398 -69.55 13.23 -23.65
CA GLU A 398 -69.26 13.39 -25.09
C GLU A 398 -69.73 14.72 -25.70
N THR A 399 -70.89 15.24 -25.28
CA THR A 399 -71.40 16.54 -25.76
C THR A 399 -70.56 17.73 -25.31
N ALA A 400 -70.01 17.68 -24.10
CA ALA A 400 -69.12 18.71 -23.55
C ALA A 400 -67.71 18.60 -24.13
N THR A 401 -67.27 17.39 -24.46
CA THR A 401 -65.97 17.13 -25.09
C THR A 401 -65.85 17.78 -26.47
N LEU A 402 -66.93 17.76 -27.27
CA LEU A 402 -66.98 18.39 -28.59
C LEU A 402 -66.94 19.93 -28.58
N GLU A 403 -67.14 20.56 -27.42
CA GLU A 403 -67.09 22.02 -27.25
C GLU A 403 -65.77 22.50 -26.64
N LEU A 404 -64.83 21.59 -26.36
CA LEU A 404 -63.52 21.94 -25.81
C LEU A 404 -62.65 22.66 -26.86
N PRO A 405 -61.83 23.64 -26.44
CA PRO A 405 -60.86 24.27 -27.32
C PRO A 405 -59.73 23.30 -27.70
N GLU A 406 -59.11 23.52 -28.85
CA GLU A 406 -57.88 22.82 -29.24
C GLU A 406 -56.75 23.07 -28.24
N CYS A 407 -55.93 22.05 -28.00
CA CYS A 407 -54.76 22.13 -27.13
C CYS A 407 -53.62 23.00 -27.72
N GLN A 408 -53.78 24.33 -27.63
CA GLN A 408 -52.84 25.34 -28.12
C GLN A 408 -52.53 26.42 -27.08
N SER A 409 -51.60 27.34 -27.42
CA SER A 409 -51.17 28.41 -26.52
C SER A 409 -52.33 29.32 -26.09
N GLY A 410 -52.41 29.66 -24.81
CA GLY A 410 -53.39 30.63 -24.26
C GLY A 410 -54.45 30.06 -23.33
N LEU A 411 -54.41 28.76 -23.04
CA LEU A 411 -55.28 28.09 -22.06
C LEU A 411 -54.93 28.50 -20.62
N GLY A 412 -55.96 28.70 -19.81
CA GLY A 412 -55.87 28.99 -18.37
C GLY A 412 -55.64 27.74 -17.52
N GLN A 413 -55.18 27.94 -16.28
CA GLN A 413 -54.99 26.83 -15.33
C GLN A 413 -56.30 26.07 -15.06
N GLY A 414 -56.26 24.74 -15.19
CA GLY A 414 -57.37 23.82 -14.96
C GLY A 414 -58.34 23.71 -16.14
N GLU A 415 -58.10 24.44 -17.23
CA GLU A 415 -58.93 24.33 -18.43
C GLU A 415 -58.65 23.01 -19.16
N LEU A 416 -59.72 22.39 -19.67
CA LEU A 416 -59.63 21.22 -20.52
C LEU A 416 -59.49 21.65 -21.98
N CYS A 417 -58.71 20.89 -22.73
CA CYS A 417 -58.61 21.01 -24.17
C CYS A 417 -58.67 19.62 -24.81
N GLU A 418 -59.10 19.59 -26.06
CA GLU A 418 -59.07 18.40 -26.88
C GLU A 418 -57.93 18.53 -27.90
N ALA A 419 -57.26 17.41 -28.14
CA ALA A 419 -56.22 17.32 -29.15
C ALA A 419 -56.71 16.40 -30.26
N ASP A 420 -56.99 16.95 -31.44
CA ASP A 420 -57.27 16.14 -32.61
C ASP A 420 -55.99 15.86 -33.42
N PHE A 421 -56.05 14.80 -34.25
CA PHE A 421 -54.94 14.36 -35.11
C PHE A 421 -54.54 15.42 -36.17
N GLU A 422 -55.36 16.45 -36.41
CA GLU A 422 -55.22 17.37 -37.55
C GLU A 422 -54.67 18.76 -37.20
N ALA A 423 -54.44 19.08 -35.92
CA ALA A 423 -53.79 20.33 -35.51
C ALA A 423 -52.26 20.35 -35.81
N ALA A 424 -51.91 20.43 -37.10
CA ALA A 424 -50.54 20.53 -37.62
C ALA A 424 -49.85 21.89 -37.34
N GLY A 425 -50.09 22.51 -36.18
CA GLY A 425 -49.55 23.82 -35.83
C GLY A 425 -49.24 24.06 -34.35
N ALA A 426 -49.55 23.13 -33.45
CA ALA A 426 -49.23 23.28 -32.03
C ALA A 426 -47.80 22.81 -31.74
N ASN A 427 -46.91 23.71 -31.30
CA ASN A 427 -45.56 23.38 -30.81
C ASN A 427 -45.59 22.71 -29.41
N CYS A 428 -46.75 22.25 -28.93
CA CYS A 428 -46.89 21.62 -27.62
C CYS A 428 -46.64 20.11 -27.74
N PRO A 429 -45.64 19.53 -27.04
CA PRO A 429 -45.38 18.11 -27.10
C PRO A 429 -46.40 17.34 -26.25
N PHE A 430 -47.37 16.71 -26.90
CA PHE A 430 -48.31 15.76 -26.28
C PHE A 430 -48.44 14.50 -27.13
N LYS A 431 -49.03 13.45 -26.54
CA LYS A 431 -49.18 12.15 -27.22
C LYS A 431 -50.41 12.20 -28.12
N THR A 432 -50.22 12.04 -29.42
CA THR A 432 -51.23 12.37 -30.45
C THR A 432 -52.35 11.34 -30.64
N GLU A 433 -52.40 10.28 -29.84
CA GLU A 433 -53.48 9.27 -29.81
C GLU A 433 -53.49 8.58 -28.44
N LEU A 434 -54.27 9.12 -27.50
CA LEU A 434 -54.35 8.63 -26.12
C LEU A 434 -55.69 7.94 -25.81
N ASP A 435 -56.78 8.37 -26.46
CA ASP A 435 -58.15 7.90 -26.34
C ASP A 435 -58.63 7.78 -24.88
N ASN A 436 -58.14 8.66 -24.00
CA ASN A 436 -58.42 8.59 -22.57
C ASN A 436 -59.88 8.91 -22.22
N CYS A 437 -60.60 9.62 -23.08
CA CYS A 437 -62.01 9.95 -22.92
C CYS A 437 -62.87 9.38 -24.06
N GLY A 438 -62.74 8.07 -24.29
CA GLY A 438 -63.47 7.34 -25.32
C GLY A 438 -62.70 7.30 -26.64
N LYS A 439 -63.00 8.23 -27.54
CA LYS A 439 -62.29 8.41 -28.84
C LYS A 439 -61.64 9.79 -28.98
N PHE A 440 -61.51 10.48 -27.85
CA PHE A 440 -61.06 11.86 -27.76
C PHE A 440 -59.85 11.91 -26.82
N ASP A 441 -58.87 12.74 -27.19
CA ASP A 441 -57.63 12.95 -26.43
C ASP A 441 -57.75 14.21 -25.58
N ILE A 442 -58.13 14.05 -24.32
CA ILE A 442 -58.45 15.18 -23.44
C ILE A 442 -57.33 15.44 -22.46
N TYR A 443 -56.88 16.69 -22.45
CA TYR A 443 -55.83 17.18 -21.57
C TYR A 443 -56.36 18.32 -20.68
N THR A 444 -55.75 18.48 -19.51
CA THR A 444 -55.94 19.64 -18.65
C THR A 444 -54.67 20.47 -18.59
N MET A 445 -54.81 21.79 -18.64
CA MET A 445 -53.68 22.72 -18.55
C MET A 445 -53.32 22.96 -17.08
N GLU A 446 -52.19 22.44 -16.62
CA GLU A 446 -51.71 22.70 -15.26
C GLU A 446 -50.54 23.69 -15.29
N THR A 447 -50.59 24.73 -14.46
CA THR A 447 -49.39 25.53 -14.21
C THR A 447 -48.46 24.73 -13.30
N PRO A 448 -47.20 24.46 -13.68
CA PRO A 448 -46.29 23.70 -12.85
C PRO A 448 -46.03 24.49 -11.55
N ARG A 449 -46.69 24.08 -10.46
CA ARG A 449 -46.39 24.57 -9.13
C ARG A 449 -45.16 23.80 -8.66
N CYS A 450 -44.01 24.47 -8.64
CA CYS A 450 -42.74 23.97 -8.05
C CYS A 450 -42.82 23.58 -6.55
N THR A 451 -44.01 23.48 -5.97
CA THR A 451 -44.26 23.12 -4.57
C THR A 451 -44.82 21.71 -4.41
N ASP A 452 -45.33 21.09 -5.47
CA ASP A 452 -45.79 19.70 -5.43
C ASP A 452 -44.75 18.81 -6.14
N ILE A 453 -43.93 18.17 -5.32
CA ILE A 453 -42.94 17.13 -5.63
C ILE A 453 -41.55 17.65 -6.08
N GLY A 454 -40.67 17.79 -5.09
CA GLY A 454 -39.25 17.42 -5.22
C GLY A 454 -38.30 18.43 -5.86
N CYS A 455 -38.72 19.33 -6.75
CA CYS A 455 -37.75 20.12 -7.51
C CYS A 455 -37.01 21.18 -6.67
N PHE A 456 -37.66 21.91 -5.74
CA PHE A 456 -36.97 22.99 -5.03
C PHE A 456 -35.93 22.50 -4.01
N PRO A 457 -36.21 21.53 -3.11
CA PRO A 457 -35.24 21.02 -2.13
C PRO A 457 -34.12 20.20 -2.80
N LEU A 458 -34.44 19.50 -3.89
CA LEU A 458 -33.48 18.67 -4.62
C LEU A 458 -32.59 19.54 -5.50
N ALA A 459 -33.12 20.60 -6.14
CA ALA A 459 -32.31 21.59 -6.83
C ALA A 459 -31.46 22.46 -5.89
N THR A 460 -31.96 22.83 -4.69
CA THR A 460 -31.13 23.54 -3.69
C THR A 460 -30.11 22.62 -3.02
N GLY A 461 -30.45 21.35 -2.80
CA GLY A 461 -29.53 20.32 -2.31
C GLY A 461 -28.41 20.05 -3.31
N LEU A 462 -28.74 19.76 -4.57
CA LEU A 462 -27.77 19.56 -5.65
C LEU A 462 -26.91 20.81 -5.85
N TRP A 463 -27.49 22.01 -5.77
CA TRP A 463 -26.74 23.27 -5.82
C TRP A 463 -25.75 23.43 -4.65
N PHE A 464 -26.16 23.08 -3.42
CA PHE A 464 -25.28 23.13 -2.24
C PHE A 464 -24.13 22.11 -2.33
N PHE A 465 -24.42 20.88 -2.78
CA PHE A 465 -23.41 19.84 -2.98
C PHE A 465 -22.44 20.20 -4.11
N SER A 466 -22.92 20.82 -5.18
CA SER A 466 -22.08 21.33 -6.28
C SER A 466 -21.16 22.47 -5.81
N LEU A 467 -21.65 23.41 -4.99
CA LEU A 467 -20.82 24.47 -4.40
C LEU A 467 -19.75 23.93 -3.45
N LEU A 468 -20.12 22.97 -2.61
CA LEU A 468 -19.19 22.31 -1.70
C LEU A 468 -18.12 21.53 -2.49
N SER A 469 -18.52 20.80 -3.53
CA SER A 469 -17.62 20.06 -4.42
C SER A 469 -16.63 20.98 -5.14
N LEU A 470 -17.09 22.10 -5.70
CA LEU A 470 -16.23 23.08 -6.37
C LEU A 470 -15.27 23.76 -5.38
N GLY A 471 -15.75 24.14 -4.19
CA GLY A 471 -14.92 24.75 -3.14
C GLY A 471 -13.82 23.82 -2.63
N LEU A 472 -14.15 22.55 -2.40
CA LEU A 472 -13.18 21.51 -2.01
C LEU A 472 -12.18 21.24 -3.14
N THR A 473 -12.63 21.23 -4.39
CA THR A 473 -11.78 21.07 -5.57
C THR A 473 -10.75 22.19 -5.69
N ILE A 474 -11.17 23.45 -5.54
CA ILE A 474 -10.26 24.62 -5.62
C ILE A 474 -9.27 24.60 -4.45
N ALA A 475 -9.74 24.35 -3.22
CA ALA A 475 -8.89 24.31 -2.03
C ALA A 475 -7.85 23.19 -2.12
N TRP A 476 -8.26 22.01 -2.61
CA TRP A 476 -7.38 20.87 -2.78
C TRP A 476 -6.39 21.06 -3.93
N THR A 477 -6.82 21.61 -5.07
CA THR A 477 -5.94 21.95 -6.20
C THR A 477 -4.89 22.98 -5.80
N ALA A 478 -5.28 24.01 -5.04
CA ALA A 478 -4.35 24.98 -4.50
C ALA A 478 -3.34 24.33 -3.53
N ALA A 479 -3.78 23.43 -2.65
CA ALA A 479 -2.90 22.68 -1.75
C ALA A 479 -1.95 21.73 -2.51
N PHE A 480 -2.43 21.05 -3.55
CA PHE A 480 -1.66 20.16 -4.43
C PHE A 480 -0.53 20.91 -5.13
N TYR A 481 -0.83 22.00 -5.84
CA TYR A 481 0.21 22.79 -6.52
C TYR A 481 1.16 23.48 -5.53
N THR A 482 0.67 23.89 -4.36
CA THR A 482 1.52 24.46 -3.31
C THR A 482 2.50 23.42 -2.74
N ARG A 483 2.07 22.16 -2.59
CA ARG A 483 2.92 21.04 -2.14
C ARG A 483 3.86 20.54 -3.23
N ALA A 484 3.39 20.41 -4.47
CA ALA A 484 4.24 20.04 -5.62
C ALA A 484 5.36 21.07 -5.87
N MET A 485 5.09 22.36 -5.63
CA MET A 485 6.09 23.43 -5.73
C MET A 485 6.96 23.61 -4.47
N GLN A 486 6.57 23.07 -3.30
CA GLN A 486 7.33 23.19 -2.04
C GLN A 486 8.71 22.51 -2.11
N ASN A 487 8.85 21.48 -2.93
CA ASN A 487 10.06 20.64 -2.95
C ASN A 487 11.19 21.13 -3.86
N ARG A 488 11.08 22.30 -4.53
CA ARG A 488 11.95 22.51 -5.71
C ARG A 488 12.93 23.68 -5.85
N LEU A 489 13.00 24.77 -5.07
CA LEU A 489 14.16 25.71 -5.16
C LEU A 489 14.17 26.76 -4.02
N VAL A 490 15.33 27.00 -3.39
CA VAL A 490 15.45 27.77 -2.13
C VAL A 490 15.39 29.30 -2.29
N LEU A 491 15.61 29.87 -3.49
CA LEU A 491 15.73 31.34 -3.65
C LEU A 491 14.66 32.06 -4.49
N GLN A 492 13.82 31.37 -5.27
CA GLN A 492 12.65 31.98 -5.95
C GLN A 492 11.30 31.68 -5.28
N LYS A 493 11.33 30.98 -4.14
CA LYS A 493 10.16 30.41 -3.45
C LYS A 493 9.09 31.43 -3.07
N GLN A 494 9.45 32.63 -2.64
CA GLN A 494 8.46 33.58 -2.11
C GLN A 494 7.64 34.28 -3.20
N LEU A 495 8.26 34.71 -4.29
CA LEU A 495 7.61 35.53 -5.32
C LEU A 495 6.59 34.72 -6.14
N TRP A 496 6.93 33.48 -6.49
CA TRP A 496 6.05 32.58 -7.24
C TRP A 496 4.90 32.03 -6.38
N ARG A 497 5.15 31.73 -5.10
CA ARG A 497 4.11 31.37 -4.13
C ARG A 497 3.08 32.50 -3.97
N TRP A 498 3.56 33.74 -3.85
CA TRP A 498 2.67 34.90 -3.77
C TRP A 498 1.86 35.10 -5.05
N ARG A 499 2.49 34.98 -6.23
CA ARG A 499 1.80 35.15 -7.52
C ARG A 499 0.74 34.07 -7.78
N ALA A 500 1.05 32.79 -7.53
CA ALA A 500 0.10 31.70 -7.74
C ALA A 500 -1.07 31.76 -6.73
N CYS A 501 -0.78 32.07 -5.46
CA CYS A 501 -1.82 32.21 -4.44
C CYS A 501 -2.74 33.41 -4.74
N VAL A 502 -2.17 34.58 -5.04
CA VAL A 502 -2.95 35.77 -5.43
C VAL A 502 -3.78 35.54 -6.69
N PHE A 503 -3.22 34.86 -7.70
CA PHE A 503 -3.95 34.56 -8.94
C PHE A 503 -5.14 33.62 -8.67
N MET A 504 -4.94 32.54 -7.92
CA MET A 504 -6.01 31.58 -7.60
C MET A 504 -7.07 32.18 -6.68
N THR A 505 -6.68 33.04 -5.72
CA THR A 505 -7.63 33.76 -4.86
C THR A 505 -8.41 34.80 -5.65
N ALA A 506 -7.78 35.55 -6.56
CA ALA A 506 -8.47 36.51 -7.43
C ALA A 506 -9.45 35.81 -8.39
N LEU A 507 -9.07 34.65 -8.94
CA LEU A 507 -9.93 33.84 -9.80
C LEU A 507 -11.13 33.28 -9.01
N GLY A 508 -10.91 32.80 -7.78
CA GLY A 508 -11.98 32.36 -6.89
C GLY A 508 -12.97 33.48 -6.52
N ILE A 509 -12.47 34.70 -6.24
CA ILE A 509 -13.31 35.87 -5.95
C ILE A 509 -14.11 36.31 -7.18
N LEU A 510 -13.49 36.33 -8.37
CA LEU A 510 -14.17 36.66 -9.63
C LEU A 510 -15.28 35.65 -9.95
N MET A 511 -15.02 34.35 -9.75
CA MET A 511 -16.04 33.32 -9.90
C MET A 511 -17.18 33.51 -8.92
N PHE A 512 -16.89 33.76 -7.64
CA PHE A 512 -17.91 34.02 -6.62
C PHE A 512 -18.81 35.21 -7.00
N ILE A 513 -18.22 36.32 -7.50
CA ILE A 513 -18.96 37.51 -7.94
C ILE A 513 -19.84 37.19 -9.17
N ILE A 514 -19.32 36.50 -10.18
CA ILE A 514 -20.09 36.09 -11.38
C ILE A 514 -21.22 35.12 -11.00
N TYR A 515 -21.00 34.26 -10.02
CA TYR A 515 -22.01 33.32 -9.52
C TYR A 515 -23.13 34.03 -8.76
N MET A 516 -22.80 35.00 -7.91
CA MET A 516 -23.79 35.82 -7.18
C MET A 516 -24.60 36.73 -8.12
N ILE A 517 -23.99 37.24 -9.20
CA ILE A 517 -24.71 38.00 -10.25
C ILE A 517 -25.63 37.07 -11.05
N GLY A 518 -25.21 35.82 -11.29
CA GLY A 518 -25.99 34.85 -12.03
C GLY A 518 -27.24 34.33 -11.31
N PHE A 519 -27.25 34.37 -9.98
CA PHE A 519 -28.42 34.08 -9.13
C PHE A 519 -29.54 35.13 -9.27
N VAL A 520 -29.21 36.37 -9.65
CA VAL A 520 -30.18 37.47 -9.79
C VAL A 520 -30.60 37.70 -11.26
N GLY A 521 -29.80 37.25 -12.23
CA GLY A 521 -29.91 37.68 -13.65
C GLY A 521 -30.63 36.77 -14.65
N GLY A 522 -31.12 35.58 -14.26
CA GLY A 522 -31.79 34.65 -15.18
C GLY A 522 -30.88 34.09 -16.31
N SER A 523 -31.47 33.54 -17.37
CA SER A 523 -30.88 32.67 -18.41
C SER A 523 -29.58 33.17 -19.10
N ILE A 524 -29.31 34.48 -19.07
CA ILE A 524 -28.07 35.08 -19.61
C ILE A 524 -26.84 34.70 -18.77
N SER A 525 -27.02 34.44 -17.47
CA SER A 525 -25.93 34.04 -16.57
C SER A 525 -25.44 32.62 -16.81
N VAL A 526 -26.35 31.73 -17.20
CA VAL A 526 -26.05 30.31 -17.52
C VAL A 526 -25.18 30.23 -18.78
N LEU A 527 -25.47 31.07 -19.78
CA LEU A 527 -24.65 31.18 -21.01
C LEU A 527 -23.26 31.76 -20.74
N ALA A 528 -23.15 32.78 -19.89
CA ALA A 528 -21.85 33.33 -19.49
C ALA A 528 -20.99 32.28 -18.74
N GLN A 529 -21.62 31.46 -17.90
CA GLN A 529 -20.95 30.38 -17.15
C GLN A 529 -20.54 29.21 -18.04
N ALA A 530 -21.34 28.85 -19.05
CA ALA A 530 -20.98 27.84 -20.05
C ALA A 530 -19.74 28.23 -20.87
N VAL A 531 -19.45 29.52 -20.99
CA VAL A 531 -18.26 30.03 -21.71
C VAL A 531 -17.05 30.23 -20.77
N LEU A 532 -17.26 30.61 -19.51
CA LEU A 532 -16.17 30.89 -18.55
C LEU A 532 -15.58 29.62 -17.90
N ASN A 533 -16.37 28.57 -17.67
CA ASN A 533 -15.89 27.32 -17.08
C ASN A 533 -14.86 26.57 -17.96
N PRO A 534 -15.03 26.48 -19.29
CA PRO A 534 -14.00 25.94 -20.18
C PRO A 534 -12.67 26.71 -20.14
N LEU A 535 -12.69 28.02 -19.85
CA LEU A 535 -11.48 28.84 -19.76
C LEU A 535 -10.66 28.54 -18.49
N LEU A 536 -11.30 28.12 -17.39
CA LEU A 536 -10.63 27.64 -16.17
C LEU A 536 -9.91 26.32 -16.39
N VAL A 537 -10.57 25.40 -17.10
CA VAL A 537 -9.96 24.17 -17.57
C VAL A 537 -8.76 24.54 -18.45
N LEU A 538 -8.93 25.42 -19.44
CA LEU A 538 -7.82 25.87 -20.29
C LEU A 538 -6.64 26.47 -19.48
N ALA A 539 -6.91 27.27 -18.46
CA ALA A 539 -5.87 27.88 -17.61
C ALA A 539 -5.11 26.85 -16.76
N ALA A 540 -5.80 25.85 -16.21
CA ALA A 540 -5.18 24.73 -15.52
C ALA A 540 -4.31 23.88 -16.47
N TRP A 541 -4.75 23.72 -17.73
CA TRP A 541 -4.01 23.02 -18.77
C TRP A 541 -2.73 23.75 -19.19
N VAL A 542 -2.78 25.09 -19.31
CA VAL A 542 -1.58 25.91 -19.59
C VAL A 542 -0.55 25.82 -18.46
N MET A 543 -1.00 25.78 -17.20
CA MET A 543 -0.12 25.60 -16.04
C MET A 543 0.50 24.20 -15.98
N ALA A 544 -0.25 23.14 -16.32
CA ALA A 544 0.28 21.79 -16.42
C ALA A 544 1.33 21.67 -17.54
N LEU A 545 1.09 22.31 -18.69
CA LEU A 545 2.05 22.41 -19.79
C LEU A 545 3.37 23.07 -19.34
N ALA A 546 3.28 24.19 -18.63
CA ALA A 546 4.45 24.93 -18.16
C ALA A 546 5.35 24.10 -17.23
N VAL A 547 4.77 23.18 -16.45
CA VAL A 547 5.51 22.25 -15.58
C VAL A 547 6.17 21.12 -16.36
N VAL A 548 5.53 20.63 -17.43
CA VAL A 548 6.07 19.56 -18.29
C VAL A 548 7.28 20.04 -19.11
N PHE A 549 7.28 21.30 -19.56
CA PHE A 549 8.32 21.84 -20.44
C PHE A 549 9.51 22.50 -19.72
N THR A 550 9.57 22.51 -18.39
CA THR A 550 10.76 22.97 -17.65
C THR A 550 11.91 21.94 -17.70
N PRO A 551 13.12 22.31 -18.19
CA PRO A 551 14.22 21.36 -18.36
C PRO A 551 14.81 20.90 -17.01
N GLY A 552 15.04 19.58 -16.87
CA GLY A 552 15.61 18.94 -15.66
C GLY A 552 14.73 17.90 -14.95
N ALA A 553 13.56 17.55 -15.51
CA ALA A 553 12.62 16.63 -14.87
C ALA A 553 12.98 15.14 -15.09
N ALA A 554 13.88 14.59 -14.27
CA ALA A 554 14.16 13.14 -14.26
C ALA A 554 13.39 12.40 -13.14
N LYS A 555 12.85 11.23 -13.52
CA LYS A 555 12.31 10.12 -12.72
C LYS A 555 10.95 10.26 -12.01
N GLU A 556 10.57 11.41 -11.45
CA GLU A 556 9.19 11.59 -10.93
C GLU A 556 8.17 12.02 -11.99
N ALA A 557 8.63 12.27 -13.23
CA ALA A 557 7.79 12.76 -14.31
C ALA A 557 6.86 11.69 -14.91
N ASN A 558 7.06 10.40 -14.66
CA ASN A 558 6.35 9.34 -15.40
C ASN A 558 4.87 9.21 -15.02
N VAL A 559 4.49 9.56 -13.79
CA VAL A 559 3.07 9.52 -13.36
C VAL A 559 2.30 10.72 -13.90
N SER A 560 2.90 11.93 -13.89
CA SER A 560 2.31 13.12 -14.49
C SER A 560 2.25 13.02 -16.02
N LYS A 561 3.25 12.37 -16.64
CA LYS A 561 3.25 12.03 -18.07
C LYS A 561 2.19 10.97 -18.40
N ALA A 562 2.04 9.91 -17.59
CA ALA A 562 1.00 8.89 -17.76
C ALA A 562 -0.42 9.48 -17.64
N ALA A 563 -0.66 10.34 -16.64
CA ALA A 563 -1.94 11.04 -16.48
C ALA A 563 -2.22 12.01 -17.64
N ALA A 564 -1.19 12.66 -18.20
CA ALA A 564 -1.33 13.50 -19.38
C ALA A 564 -1.59 12.71 -20.68
N MET A 565 -1.22 11.42 -20.75
CA MET A 565 -1.49 10.56 -21.92
C MET A 565 -2.94 10.07 -21.99
N GLU A 566 -3.71 10.14 -20.91
CA GLU A 566 -5.16 9.86 -20.93
C GLU A 566 -5.99 11.04 -21.50
N LEU A 567 -5.35 12.17 -21.82
CA LEU A 567 -5.99 13.31 -22.47
C LEU A 567 -5.91 13.15 -24.02
N PRO A 568 -7.04 13.11 -24.75
CA PRO A 568 -7.10 12.66 -26.15
C PRO A 568 -6.15 13.39 -27.13
N PHE A 569 -5.84 14.66 -26.87
CA PHE A 569 -4.99 15.49 -27.73
C PHE A 569 -3.50 15.46 -27.39
N PHE A 570 -3.11 15.00 -26.20
CA PHE A 570 -1.72 15.04 -25.73
C PHE A 570 -0.98 13.72 -25.93
N ASN A 571 -1.71 12.62 -26.12
CA ASN A 571 -1.14 11.29 -26.35
C ASN A 571 -0.25 11.25 -27.61
N ALA A 572 -0.67 11.89 -28.70
CA ALA A 572 0.10 11.95 -29.95
C ALA A 572 1.37 12.83 -29.84
N LEU A 573 1.30 13.93 -29.09
CA LEU A 573 2.39 14.89 -28.94
C LEU A 573 3.46 14.41 -27.97
N LEU A 574 3.05 13.71 -26.90
CA LEU A 574 3.96 13.12 -25.93
C LEU A 574 4.66 11.86 -26.48
N ALA A 575 3.94 11.03 -27.24
CA ALA A 575 4.49 9.84 -27.88
C ALA A 575 5.62 10.15 -28.88
N MET A 576 5.63 11.35 -29.49
CA MET A 576 6.71 11.81 -30.38
C MET A 576 8.01 12.17 -29.65
N TYR A 577 7.98 12.31 -28.32
CA TYR A 577 9.13 12.72 -27.49
C TYR A 577 9.60 11.63 -26.52
N LEU A 578 8.95 10.46 -26.50
CA LEU A 578 9.28 9.33 -25.63
C LEU A 578 10.10 8.28 -26.39
N THR A 579 11.06 7.66 -25.70
CA THR A 579 11.83 6.54 -26.25
C THR A 579 11.01 5.25 -26.24
N GLY A 580 11.34 4.28 -27.10
CA GLY A 580 10.56 3.04 -27.26
C GLY A 580 10.34 2.27 -25.95
N ASP A 581 11.35 2.24 -25.08
CA ASP A 581 11.30 1.55 -23.78
C ASP A 581 10.42 2.31 -22.77
N GLU A 582 10.38 3.65 -22.82
CA GLU A 582 9.51 4.45 -21.95
C GLU A 582 8.03 4.26 -22.30
N VAL A 583 7.71 4.07 -23.58
CA VAL A 583 6.34 3.78 -24.04
C VAL A 583 5.87 2.41 -23.55
N GLU A 584 6.76 1.40 -23.54
CA GLU A 584 6.42 0.04 -23.12
C GLU A 584 6.19 -0.07 -21.60
N GLU A 585 6.95 0.67 -20.78
CA GLU A 585 6.68 0.79 -19.33
C GLU A 585 5.37 1.52 -19.03
N LEU A 586 5.06 2.58 -19.77
CA LEU A 586 3.83 3.35 -19.60
C LEU A 586 2.58 2.55 -19.98
N GLN A 587 2.65 1.72 -21.03
CA GLN A 587 1.54 0.84 -21.44
C GLN A 587 1.21 -0.24 -20.40
N LYS A 588 2.21 -0.82 -19.72
CA LYS A 588 2.00 -1.84 -18.67
C LYS A 588 1.26 -1.31 -17.44
N MET A 589 1.37 0.00 -17.16
CA MET A 589 0.64 0.66 -16.07
C MET A 589 -0.80 1.06 -16.45
N ARG A 590 -1.14 1.03 -17.74
CA ARG A 590 -2.40 1.54 -18.30
C ARG A 590 -3.55 0.53 -18.28
N GLU A 591 -3.27 -0.75 -18.55
CA GLU A 591 -4.28 -1.80 -18.81
C GLU A 591 -5.29 -2.08 -17.66
N PRO A 592 -4.87 -2.23 -16.38
CA PRO A 592 -5.82 -2.47 -15.29
C PRO A 592 -6.57 -1.19 -14.87
N LEU A 593 -5.97 -0.02 -15.08
CA LEU A 593 -6.53 1.28 -14.75
C LEU A 593 -7.63 1.68 -15.74
N SER A 594 -7.43 1.45 -17.05
CA SER A 594 -8.42 1.79 -18.09
C SER A 594 -9.69 0.94 -18.03
N THR A 595 -9.60 -0.30 -17.54
CA THR A 595 -10.73 -1.23 -17.45
C THR A 595 -11.58 -0.95 -16.21
N GLY A 596 -10.95 -0.62 -15.08
CA GLY A 596 -11.64 -0.24 -13.84
C GLY A 596 -12.28 1.15 -13.87
N LEU A 597 -11.66 2.13 -14.54
CA LEU A 597 -12.25 3.47 -14.71
C LEU A 597 -13.54 3.45 -15.56
N ARG A 598 -13.61 2.62 -16.61
CA ARG A 598 -14.76 2.63 -17.53
C ARG A 598 -16.04 2.00 -16.98
N LEU A 599 -15.92 1.06 -16.04
CA LEU A 599 -17.07 0.57 -15.26
C LEU A 599 -17.67 1.67 -14.37
N VAL A 600 -16.85 2.63 -13.92
CA VAL A 600 -17.31 3.78 -13.13
C VAL A 600 -17.84 4.90 -14.05
N GLU A 601 -17.29 5.03 -15.27
CA GLU A 601 -17.72 6.04 -16.27
C GLU A 601 -19.04 5.67 -16.99
N ASP A 602 -19.20 4.43 -17.49
CA ASP A 602 -20.29 4.08 -18.43
C ASP A 602 -21.57 3.57 -17.72
N ILE A 603 -21.46 3.05 -16.48
CA ILE A 603 -22.61 2.53 -15.72
C ILE A 603 -23.58 3.63 -15.27
N PRO A 604 -23.12 4.78 -14.71
CA PRO A 604 -24.02 5.87 -14.34
C PRO A 604 -24.79 6.44 -15.55
N GLU A 605 -24.16 6.51 -16.73
CA GLU A 605 -24.81 6.97 -17.97
C GLU A 605 -25.90 6.00 -18.43
N LEU A 606 -25.68 4.69 -18.29
CA LEU A 606 -26.68 3.65 -18.57
C LEU A 606 -27.86 3.70 -17.59
N VAL A 607 -27.60 4.01 -16.32
CA VAL A 607 -28.62 4.19 -15.28
C VAL A 607 -29.42 5.46 -15.51
N ILE A 608 -28.78 6.57 -15.84
CA ILE A 608 -29.45 7.86 -16.13
C ILE A 608 -30.28 7.75 -17.41
N GLY A 609 -29.73 7.21 -18.49
CA GLY A 609 -30.49 6.98 -19.73
C GLY A 609 -31.68 6.04 -19.53
N GLY A 610 -31.55 5.03 -18.66
CA GLY A 610 -32.65 4.16 -18.27
C GLY A 610 -33.73 4.87 -17.44
N LEU A 611 -33.34 5.77 -16.54
CA LEU A 611 -34.26 6.61 -15.79
C LEU A 611 -34.97 7.62 -16.69
N ASP A 612 -34.28 8.21 -17.67
CA ASP A 612 -34.88 9.13 -18.64
C ASP A 612 -35.93 8.42 -19.52
N LEU A 613 -35.65 7.20 -20.00
CA LEU A 613 -36.65 6.39 -20.73
C LEU A 613 -37.86 5.99 -19.86
N PHE A 614 -37.64 5.78 -18.55
CA PHE A 614 -38.69 5.43 -17.61
C PHE A 614 -39.62 6.61 -17.28
N TYR A 615 -39.06 7.82 -17.12
CA TYR A 615 -39.83 9.01 -16.72
C TYR A 615 -40.40 9.81 -17.91
N PHE A 616 -39.74 9.79 -19.08
CA PHE A 616 -40.12 10.61 -20.24
C PHE A 616 -40.61 9.81 -21.46
N GLY A 617 -40.60 8.47 -21.39
CA GLY A 617 -41.12 7.58 -22.43
C GLY A 617 -40.12 7.26 -23.56
N GLY A 618 -40.46 6.22 -24.34
CA GLY A 618 -39.56 5.55 -25.28
C GLY A 618 -39.13 6.35 -26.53
N ASP A 619 -39.70 7.52 -26.77
CA ASP A 619 -39.45 8.34 -27.97
C ASP A 619 -38.23 9.29 -27.84
N ALA A 620 -37.58 9.28 -26.68
CA ALA A 620 -36.31 9.97 -26.43
C ALA A 620 -35.16 9.29 -27.19
N TRP A 621 -35.10 9.48 -28.51
CA TRP A 621 -34.09 8.85 -29.38
C TRP A 621 -32.64 9.13 -28.94
N TYR A 622 -32.41 10.24 -28.26
CA TYR A 622 -31.12 10.62 -27.68
C TYR A 622 -30.74 9.78 -26.44
N ALA A 623 -31.70 9.33 -25.63
CA ALA A 623 -31.45 8.40 -24.53
C ALA A 623 -31.07 7.01 -25.07
N TRP A 624 -31.75 6.56 -26.12
CA TRP A 624 -31.39 5.33 -26.84
C TRP A 624 -30.02 5.43 -27.54
N LEU A 625 -29.70 6.60 -28.10
CA LEU A 625 -28.38 6.85 -28.71
C LEU A 625 -27.26 6.81 -27.66
N GLY A 626 -27.48 7.45 -26.50
CA GLY A 626 -26.55 7.42 -25.36
C GLY A 626 -26.30 5.99 -24.87
N ILE A 627 -27.36 5.25 -24.55
CA ILE A 627 -27.28 3.85 -24.12
C ILE A 627 -26.58 2.99 -25.18
N GLY A 628 -26.92 3.18 -26.47
CA GLY A 628 -26.32 2.44 -27.58
C GLY A 628 -24.83 2.71 -27.77
N CYS A 629 -24.40 3.97 -27.64
CA CYS A 629 -22.99 4.35 -27.70
C CYS A 629 -22.19 3.75 -26.54
N SER A 630 -22.68 3.86 -25.31
CA SER A 630 -21.99 3.32 -24.12
C SER A 630 -21.91 1.79 -24.19
N PHE A 631 -22.99 1.10 -24.62
CA PHE A 631 -22.98 -0.35 -24.79
C PHE A 631 -22.02 -0.83 -25.89
N THR A 632 -21.95 -0.10 -27.01
CA THR A 632 -21.02 -0.41 -28.12
C THR A 632 -19.56 -0.25 -27.71
N MET A 633 -19.25 0.78 -26.92
CA MET A 633 -17.91 1.02 -26.40
C MET A 633 -17.48 -0.07 -25.41
N ILE A 634 -18.38 -0.52 -24.54
CA ILE A 634 -18.13 -1.65 -23.62
C ILE A 634 -17.78 -2.92 -24.39
N LEU A 635 -18.57 -3.27 -25.42
CA LEU A 635 -18.34 -4.46 -26.24
C LEU A 635 -17.03 -4.38 -27.06
N PHE A 636 -16.75 -3.22 -27.65
CA PHE A 636 -15.50 -2.99 -28.39
C PHE A 636 -14.27 -3.18 -27.48
N HIS A 637 -14.31 -2.69 -26.25
CA HIS A 637 -13.21 -2.81 -25.31
C HIS A 637 -13.03 -4.22 -24.75
N LEU A 638 -14.12 -4.94 -24.46
CA LEU A 638 -14.04 -6.36 -24.12
C LEU A 638 -13.39 -7.17 -25.25
N PHE A 639 -13.75 -6.87 -26.50
CA PHE A 639 -13.18 -7.54 -27.67
C PHE A 639 -11.70 -7.20 -27.89
N VAL A 640 -11.31 -5.93 -27.79
CA VAL A 640 -9.90 -5.50 -27.88
C VAL A 640 -9.06 -6.06 -26.72
N GLY A 641 -9.61 -6.11 -25.51
CA GLY A 641 -8.96 -6.73 -24.35
C GLY A 641 -8.67 -8.22 -24.55
N ILE A 642 -9.62 -8.97 -25.12
CA ILE A 642 -9.43 -10.38 -25.49
C ILE A 642 -8.32 -10.53 -26.54
N LEU A 643 -8.33 -9.71 -27.60
CA LEU A 643 -7.30 -9.75 -28.64
C LEU A 643 -5.89 -9.43 -28.12
N LEU A 644 -5.77 -8.47 -27.21
CA LEU A 644 -4.50 -8.10 -26.58
C LEU A 644 -4.00 -9.20 -25.62
N THR A 645 -4.89 -9.86 -24.89
CA THR A 645 -4.56 -11.01 -24.03
C THR A 645 -4.07 -12.21 -24.85
N CYS A 646 -4.70 -12.46 -26.00
CA CYS A 646 -4.23 -13.46 -26.96
C CYS A 646 -2.85 -13.11 -27.53
N ARG A 647 -2.59 -11.82 -27.83
CA ARG A 647 -1.27 -11.36 -28.31
C ARG A 647 -0.17 -11.51 -27.26
N GLN A 648 -0.43 -11.17 -26.00
CA GLN A 648 0.52 -11.36 -24.89
C GLN A 648 0.82 -12.84 -24.66
N SER A 649 -0.21 -13.69 -24.72
CA SER A 649 -0.06 -15.15 -24.63
C SER A 649 0.77 -15.71 -25.79
N ALA A 650 0.51 -15.28 -27.03
CA ALA A 650 1.30 -15.65 -28.20
C ALA A 650 2.77 -15.20 -28.11
N MET A 651 3.04 -14.02 -27.56
CA MET A 651 4.42 -13.55 -27.30
C MET A 651 5.12 -14.34 -26.21
N SER A 652 4.42 -14.79 -25.15
CA SER A 652 5.02 -15.68 -24.14
C SER A 652 5.36 -17.07 -24.70
N VAL A 653 4.55 -17.59 -25.62
CA VAL A 653 4.80 -18.86 -26.31
C VAL A 653 5.97 -18.72 -27.28
N ALA A 654 6.04 -17.62 -28.04
CA ALA A 654 7.16 -17.33 -28.93
C ALA A 654 8.49 -17.10 -28.18
N ARG A 655 8.46 -16.62 -26.93
CA ARG A 655 9.65 -16.49 -26.06
C ARG A 655 10.13 -17.85 -25.53
N ARG A 656 9.22 -18.79 -25.22
CA ARG A 656 9.60 -20.17 -24.87
C ARG A 656 10.19 -20.94 -26.06
N GLY A 657 9.77 -20.62 -27.28
CA GLY A 657 10.34 -21.20 -28.51
C GLY A 657 11.67 -20.57 -28.98
N ARG A 658 12.21 -19.56 -28.28
CA ARG A 658 13.50 -18.89 -28.59
C ARG A 658 14.52 -18.97 -27.44
N GLN A 659 14.40 -19.93 -26.52
CA GLN A 659 15.60 -20.34 -25.80
C GLN A 659 16.54 -20.97 -26.85
N PRO A 660 17.78 -20.49 -27.00
CA PRO A 660 18.79 -21.27 -27.69
C PRO A 660 18.95 -22.55 -26.86
N ASP A 661 18.82 -23.71 -27.50
CA ASP A 661 19.51 -24.90 -27.02
C ASP A 661 20.98 -24.48 -26.85
N THR A 662 21.49 -24.58 -25.63
CA THR A 662 22.92 -24.50 -25.40
C THR A 662 23.55 -25.76 -25.99
N GLU A 663 23.93 -25.66 -27.28
CA GLU A 663 25.27 -25.98 -27.79
C GLU A 663 25.90 -24.71 -28.37
#